data_AF-A0A421J639-F1
#
_entry.id   AF-A0A421J639-F1
#
_cell.length_a   1.000
_cell.length_b   1.000
_cell.length_c   1.000
_cell.angle_alpha   90.00
_cell.angle_beta   90.00
_cell.angle_gamma   90.00
#
_symmetry.space_group_name_H-M   'P 1'
#
loop_
_entity.id
_entity.type
_entity.pdbx_description
1 polymer ?
#
loop_
_entity_poly.entity_id
_entity_poly.type
_entity_poly.pdbx_seq_one_letter_code
_entity_poly.pdbx_strand_id
1 'polypeptide(L)'
;MIRSASSALRALRAPGPHNVRRFIGIANVASHRAQKITNMSPVAILMPRRHLGFVKILAKATRVPAYIGGTMAAGGTYVAYKVEQASSYTQDKLSAIKDFSSGVFDKTSEYFSGWGSGGHSGSAGDPGPSGEDTATVMGATAAAVGLSAEDDGENDDEKNEKNDDEEEEDDETLVEDDDDDDVEADRAQTDEGMLTLTRQMIDIRNLLASIDHSDALRLPQIVVIGSQSSGKSSVLEAIVGHEFLPKGSNMVTRRPIELTLVNTPDAAAETADFPALKMHNMSDFAQVQKVLVDLNLAVPLTECISPDPIQITIRSPRVPDLSLVDLPGYIQVEAADQPAELKSKIRSVCDRYLTAPNIILAIQAANVDLANSTALRAAKMADPRGERTIGVVTKLDLVEPDVARSILVNKKYPLRMGYVGVITRPPETAASSRGGLFSRKAISGYQAFVAQQNFEHGYFKDHKDEFYGTVTSTRSLKKKLIKVLERSMAAALKPTHLAIQQELEETSYQFKVEFNDRPLTPQMYLANNIDMLKLATKELAHRFSRRELRSLLQNEIDQKVLDLLAERYWNQPWSDTAIHSEPPLKELSQLSNLDDDVYWHKKLDLATSSLTKLGIGRFSTTLVTTAILTEIGNLVDGTQLRNHPLARKAVIDAAESVLSAKYYSTADQVENCIKPFKYEIETEDREWLSSKENAVRLLKEEMRQCDELYNELKREVGGRKLSQVMTYLTKWQESSGEVNSNEALGFSGQLIQKGREALFLKDRLSLLRMRHSFVKSSKKCRSKENKYQCPEIFLDTVSNKLSSTAILFLNVELLSDFYYKFPRELDRRFFGTMTPEEMEELAKEDPKVKKHIELGERKDRLETALSKMESVMRQRVSNSV
;
A
#
# COMPACT_ATOMS: atom_id res chain seq x y z
N MET A 1 -22.63 15.82 32.83
CA MET A 1 -23.35 15.99 31.54
C MET A 1 -24.04 14.67 31.11
N ILE A 2 -25.00 14.14 31.90
CA ILE A 2 -25.59 12.79 31.70
C ILE A 2 -27.13 12.85 31.49
N ARG A 3 -27.69 13.99 31.05
CA ARG A 3 -29.17 14.11 30.86
C ARG A 3 -29.66 14.54 29.47
N SER A 4 -28.77 14.73 28.48
CA SER A 4 -29.20 15.16 27.14
C SER A 4 -29.30 14.04 26.08
N ALA A 5 -28.88 12.81 26.39
CA ALA A 5 -28.86 11.72 25.40
C ALA A 5 -30.18 10.92 25.31
N SER A 6 -31.16 11.17 26.18
CA SER A 6 -32.39 10.37 26.26
C SER A 6 -33.51 10.86 25.33
N SER A 7 -33.47 12.10 24.82
CA SER A 7 -34.53 12.62 23.94
C SER A 7 -34.28 12.41 22.44
N ALA A 8 -33.03 12.14 22.02
CA ALA A 8 -32.69 11.88 20.62
C ALA A 8 -32.98 10.42 20.16
N LEU A 9 -33.18 9.48 21.10
CA LEU A 9 -33.40 8.05 20.82
C LEU A 9 -34.88 7.68 20.55
N ARG A 10 -35.82 8.63 20.63
CA ARG A 10 -37.24 8.41 20.29
C ARG A 10 -37.63 8.79 18.85
N ALA A 11 -36.73 9.40 18.08
CA ALA A 11 -37.00 9.86 16.72
C ALA A 11 -36.49 8.89 15.62
N LEU A 12 -35.78 7.81 15.97
CA LEU A 12 -35.27 6.80 15.03
C LEU A 12 -36.16 5.56 14.97
N ARG A 13 -37.49 5.75 14.89
CA ARG A 13 -38.39 4.71 14.37
C ARG A 13 -38.38 4.85 12.85
N ALA A 14 -37.27 4.45 12.23
CA ALA A 14 -37.22 4.24 10.80
C ALA A 14 -38.34 3.24 10.43
N PRO A 15 -39.12 3.49 9.37
CA PRO A 15 -40.05 2.48 8.86
C PRO A 15 -39.20 1.28 8.43
N GLY A 16 -39.55 0.09 8.92
CA GLY A 16 -38.88 -1.15 8.54
C GLY A 16 -38.84 -1.30 7.01
N PRO A 17 -37.96 -2.15 6.46
CA PRO A 17 -37.88 -2.39 5.03
C PRO A 17 -39.08 -3.24 4.58
N HIS A 18 -40.28 -2.68 4.64
CA HIS A 18 -41.48 -3.14 3.95
C HIS A 18 -41.74 -2.17 2.81
N ASN A 19 -40.85 -2.15 1.82
CA ASN A 19 -41.08 -1.58 0.50
C ASN A 19 -39.96 -1.98 -0.46
N VAL A 20 -39.78 -3.28 -0.68
CA VAL A 20 -39.08 -3.76 -1.86
C VAL A 20 -40.06 -3.67 -3.03
N ARG A 21 -40.04 -2.52 -3.73
CA ARG A 21 -40.57 -2.42 -5.09
C ARG A 21 -39.66 -3.21 -6.02
N ARG A 22 -39.86 -4.51 -6.12
CA ARG A 22 -39.37 -5.35 -7.23
C ARG A 22 -40.16 -6.64 -7.22
N PHE A 23 -41.37 -6.67 -7.79
CA PHE A 23 -41.96 -7.91 -8.32
C PHE A 23 -42.96 -7.60 -9.44
N ILE A 24 -42.47 -7.71 -10.67
CA ILE A 24 -43.23 -8.24 -11.80
C ILE A 24 -42.26 -9.20 -12.48
N GLY A 25 -42.63 -10.47 -12.61
CA GLY A 25 -41.96 -11.44 -13.47
C GLY A 25 -42.14 -11.10 -14.95
N ILE A 26 -41.53 -10.00 -15.39
CA ILE A 26 -41.25 -9.72 -16.81
C ILE A 26 -39.74 -9.82 -16.96
N ALA A 27 -39.30 -10.72 -17.83
CA ALA A 27 -37.90 -10.83 -18.22
C ALA A 27 -37.35 -9.45 -18.62
N ASN A 28 -36.30 -9.01 -17.93
CA ASN A 28 -35.55 -7.80 -18.27
C ASN A 28 -34.86 -8.02 -19.64
N VAL A 29 -35.35 -7.34 -20.66
CA VAL A 29 -34.51 -6.88 -21.78
C VAL A 29 -33.87 -5.57 -21.34
N ALA A 30 -32.55 -5.57 -21.26
CA ALA A 30 -31.75 -4.41 -20.93
C ALA A 30 -31.98 -3.25 -21.92
N SER A 31 -32.16 -2.04 -21.40
CA SER A 31 -31.89 -0.81 -22.14
C SER A 31 -31.46 0.27 -21.15
N HIS A 32 -30.16 0.57 -21.17
CA HIS A 32 -29.53 1.68 -20.49
C HIS A 32 -30.16 3.02 -20.91
N ARG A 33 -30.49 3.85 -19.92
CA ARG A 33 -30.82 5.27 -20.11
C ARG A 33 -29.54 6.09 -20.05
N ALA A 34 -29.01 6.48 -21.21
CA ALA A 34 -28.01 7.54 -21.34
C ALA A 34 -28.70 8.91 -21.34
N GLN A 35 -28.04 9.89 -20.73
CA GLN A 35 -28.49 11.27 -20.62
C GLN A 35 -28.34 12.05 -21.94
N LYS A 36 -29.29 12.97 -22.13
CA LYS A 36 -29.43 14.05 -23.14
C LYS A 36 -28.12 14.54 -23.78
N ILE A 37 -28.07 14.64 -25.11
CA ILE A 37 -27.68 15.86 -25.86
C ILE A 37 -28.56 15.96 -27.14
N THR A 38 -28.87 17.19 -27.48
CA THR A 38 -29.82 17.74 -28.45
C THR A 38 -29.45 17.61 -29.93
N ASN A 39 -30.50 17.67 -30.76
CA ASN A 39 -30.62 18.37 -32.06
C ASN A 39 -30.34 17.65 -33.40
N MET A 40 -31.42 17.66 -34.19
CA MET A 40 -31.55 17.81 -35.65
C MET A 40 -31.55 16.57 -36.56
N SER A 41 -32.71 16.41 -37.21
CA SER A 41 -33.03 15.60 -38.40
C SER A 41 -32.62 16.32 -39.71
N PRO A 42 -32.96 15.84 -40.93
CA PRO A 42 -33.32 14.48 -41.38
C PRO A 42 -32.51 14.06 -42.65
N VAL A 43 -32.67 12.82 -43.13
CA VAL A 43 -33.02 12.47 -44.53
C VAL A 43 -33.00 10.94 -44.67
N ALA A 44 -34.07 10.42 -45.27
CA ALA A 44 -34.35 9.01 -45.51
C ALA A 44 -33.86 8.56 -46.90
N ILE A 45 -33.60 7.25 -47.07
CA ILE A 45 -33.83 6.37 -48.25
C ILE A 45 -33.36 4.95 -47.81
N LEU A 46 -34.25 4.04 -47.41
CA LEU A 46 -34.94 2.98 -48.18
C LEU A 46 -34.10 1.71 -48.50
N MET A 47 -34.22 0.69 -47.61
CA MET A 47 -34.49 -0.76 -47.80
C MET A 47 -34.23 -1.43 -49.18
N PRO A 48 -33.79 -2.72 -49.27
CA PRO A 48 -34.63 -3.86 -48.83
C PRO A 48 -33.95 -5.19 -48.34
N ARG A 49 -34.69 -5.92 -47.47
CA ARG A 49 -35.15 -7.35 -47.52
C ARG A 49 -34.37 -8.37 -48.39
N ARG A 50 -34.28 -9.70 -48.14
CA ARG A 50 -34.78 -10.69 -47.14
C ARG A 50 -34.30 -12.08 -47.65
N HIS A 51 -34.18 -13.08 -46.77
CA HIS A 51 -34.58 -14.51 -46.93
C HIS A 51 -33.58 -15.66 -46.63
N LEU A 52 -34.18 -16.66 -45.97
CA LEU A 52 -33.76 -18.00 -45.58
C LEU A 52 -33.29 -18.88 -46.76
N GLY A 53 -32.52 -19.94 -46.46
CA GLY A 53 -32.52 -21.14 -47.30
C GLY A 53 -31.42 -22.16 -47.01
N PHE A 54 -31.84 -23.39 -46.76
CA PHE A 54 -31.06 -24.62 -46.50
C PHE A 54 -30.31 -25.17 -47.74
N VAL A 55 -29.25 -25.98 -47.48
CA VAL A 55 -28.83 -27.23 -48.17
C VAL A 55 -27.72 -27.26 -49.26
N LYS A 56 -26.61 -27.92 -48.87
CA LYS A 56 -25.75 -28.96 -49.53
C LYS A 56 -24.78 -28.67 -50.71
N ILE A 57 -23.57 -29.24 -50.50
CA ILE A 57 -22.70 -30.03 -51.40
C ILE A 57 -21.81 -29.26 -52.42
N LEU A 58 -20.47 -29.26 -52.26
CA LEU A 58 -19.52 -30.21 -52.87
C LEU A 58 -18.04 -29.70 -52.81
N ALA A 59 -17.15 -30.59 -52.35
CA ALA A 59 -15.77 -30.88 -52.79
C ALA A 59 -14.56 -29.91 -52.63
N LYS A 60 -13.55 -30.53 -51.98
CA LYS A 60 -12.09 -30.63 -52.29
C LYS A 60 -11.25 -29.39 -51.93
N ALA A 61 -10.26 -29.49 -51.04
CA ALA A 61 -9.04 -30.27 -51.25
C ALA A 61 -8.22 -30.40 -49.94
N THR A 62 -8.13 -31.64 -49.44
CA THR A 62 -6.90 -32.37 -49.04
C THR A 62 -5.70 -31.59 -48.44
N ARG A 63 -5.36 -31.84 -47.16
CA ARG A 63 -4.44 -32.92 -46.69
C ARG A 63 -4.28 -32.87 -45.15
N VAL A 64 -4.71 -33.97 -44.51
CA VAL A 64 -4.40 -34.52 -43.17
C VAL A 64 -3.33 -35.63 -43.41
N PRO A 65 -2.62 -36.31 -42.46
CA PRO A 65 -2.70 -36.46 -40.99
C PRO A 65 -1.35 -36.18 -40.27
N ALA A 66 -1.18 -36.21 -38.94
CA ALA A 66 -1.60 -37.27 -38.02
C ALA A 66 -1.63 -36.85 -36.54
N TYR A 67 -2.64 -37.39 -35.87
CA TYR A 67 -2.81 -37.62 -34.44
C TYR A 67 -1.60 -38.33 -33.80
N ILE A 68 -1.36 -38.08 -32.50
CA ILE A 68 -1.22 -39.11 -31.44
C ILE A 68 -1.28 -38.41 -30.06
N GLY A 69 -2.15 -38.93 -29.18
CA GLY A 69 -1.87 -39.14 -27.75
C GLY A 69 -2.02 -37.96 -26.80
N GLY A 70 -3.12 -37.91 -26.05
CA GLY A 70 -3.36 -36.92 -25.00
C GLY A 70 -2.60 -37.17 -23.69
N THR A 71 -2.55 -36.14 -22.84
CA THR A 71 -2.90 -36.14 -21.40
C THR A 71 -2.70 -34.73 -20.83
N MET A 72 -3.38 -34.46 -19.72
CA MET A 72 -3.52 -33.23 -18.93
C MET A 72 -2.14 -32.64 -18.51
N ALA A 73 -1.92 -31.36 -18.19
CA ALA A 73 -2.72 -30.46 -17.35
C ALA A 73 -2.21 -29.00 -17.48
N ALA A 74 -3.01 -28.10 -16.90
CA ALA A 74 -2.93 -26.65 -16.95
C ALA A 74 -1.68 -26.01 -16.30
N GLY A 75 -1.23 -24.89 -16.87
CA GLY A 75 -0.35 -23.93 -16.20
C GLY A 75 0.17 -22.84 -17.15
N GLY A 76 -0.31 -21.60 -16.99
CA GLY A 76 0.38 -20.39 -17.48
C GLY A 76 -0.16 -19.74 -18.75
N THR A 77 -0.94 -18.66 -18.60
CA THR A 77 -1.02 -17.52 -19.53
C THR A 77 -0.92 -16.27 -18.65
N TYR A 78 -0.23 -15.18 -18.95
CA TYR A 78 0.21 -14.61 -20.23
C TYR A 78 1.33 -13.59 -19.94
N VAL A 79 2.39 -13.59 -20.75
CA VAL A 79 3.35 -12.48 -20.91
C VAL A 79 2.95 -11.71 -22.15
N ALA A 80 2.93 -10.38 -22.06
CA ALA A 80 3.53 -9.43 -23.02
C ALA A 80 2.77 -8.10 -23.04
N TYR A 81 3.48 -6.98 -22.87
CA TYR A 81 3.62 -6.01 -23.97
C TYR A 81 4.66 -4.91 -23.67
N LYS A 82 5.51 -4.67 -24.69
CA LYS A 82 6.37 -3.51 -24.99
C LYS A 82 7.74 -3.33 -24.33
N VAL A 83 8.75 -3.91 -25.00
CA VAL A 83 10.09 -3.34 -25.17
C VAL A 83 10.29 -3.09 -26.67
N GLU A 84 10.44 -1.82 -27.07
CA GLU A 84 10.94 -1.45 -28.39
C GLU A 84 11.68 -0.10 -28.27
N GLN A 85 12.99 -0.19 -28.03
CA GLN A 85 14.06 0.75 -28.45
C GLN A 85 15.32 0.47 -27.60
N ALA A 86 16.27 -0.26 -28.19
CA ALA A 86 17.73 -0.19 -27.96
C ALA A 86 18.38 -1.44 -28.57
N SER A 87 18.40 -1.50 -29.91
CA SER A 87 19.37 -2.30 -30.66
C SER A 87 20.62 -1.43 -30.83
N SER A 88 21.79 -2.08 -30.80
CA SER A 88 23.15 -1.52 -30.99
C SER A 88 23.86 -0.95 -29.76
N TYR A 89 24.19 -1.81 -28.79
CA TYR A 89 25.53 -1.78 -28.19
C TYR A 89 25.87 -3.13 -27.52
N THR A 90 27.04 -3.65 -27.85
CA THR A 90 27.81 -4.72 -27.19
C THR A 90 27.40 -6.19 -27.39
N GLN A 91 27.99 -6.77 -28.42
CA GLN A 91 28.12 -8.20 -28.69
C GLN A 91 29.45 -8.78 -28.15
N ASP A 92 30.15 -8.11 -27.22
CA ASP A 92 31.49 -8.51 -26.73
C ASP A 92 31.57 -8.84 -25.22
N LYS A 93 30.46 -9.30 -24.62
CA LYS A 93 30.49 -9.90 -23.26
C LYS A 93 29.79 -11.26 -23.16
N LEU A 94 29.55 -11.92 -24.29
CA LEU A 94 28.87 -13.22 -24.36
C LEU A 94 29.82 -14.43 -24.44
N SER A 95 31.13 -14.21 -24.31
CA SER A 95 32.13 -15.29 -24.17
C SER A 95 32.58 -15.55 -22.72
N ALA A 96 32.13 -14.76 -21.74
CA ALA A 96 32.50 -14.94 -20.32
C ALA A 96 31.37 -15.54 -19.45
N ILE A 97 30.18 -15.80 -20.01
CA ILE A 97 29.05 -16.45 -19.30
C ILE A 97 28.85 -17.91 -19.76
N LYS A 98 29.75 -18.41 -20.63
CA LYS A 98 29.68 -19.80 -21.12
C LYS A 98 30.50 -20.80 -20.29
N ASP A 99 31.35 -20.35 -19.37
CA ASP A 99 32.19 -21.25 -18.55
C ASP A 99 31.75 -21.36 -17.08
N PHE A 100 30.58 -20.80 -16.70
CA PHE A 100 30.07 -20.94 -15.33
C PHE A 100 28.82 -21.84 -15.19
N SER A 101 28.27 -22.38 -16.30
CA SER A 101 27.02 -23.16 -16.26
C SER A 101 27.16 -24.64 -16.60
N SER A 102 28.35 -25.23 -16.51
CA SER A 102 28.56 -26.68 -16.73
C SER A 102 29.22 -27.43 -15.56
N GLY A 103 29.27 -26.84 -14.36
CA GLY A 103 29.99 -27.44 -13.22
C GLY A 103 29.17 -27.73 -11.95
N VAL A 104 27.89 -27.35 -11.86
CA VAL A 104 27.14 -27.41 -10.59
C VAL A 104 25.90 -28.32 -10.65
N PHE A 105 25.56 -28.90 -11.80
CA PHE A 105 24.35 -29.73 -11.94
C PHE A 105 24.55 -31.25 -11.85
N ASP A 106 25.78 -31.74 -11.71
CA ASP A 106 26.06 -33.17 -11.50
C ASP A 106 26.73 -33.43 -10.15
N LYS A 107 25.99 -33.26 -9.04
CA LYS A 107 26.27 -33.96 -7.75
C LYS A 107 25.24 -33.78 -6.61
N THR A 108 23.94 -33.80 -6.89
CA THR A 108 22.92 -33.93 -5.82
C THR A 108 21.81 -34.93 -6.14
N SER A 109 22.04 -35.87 -7.06
CA SER A 109 21.05 -36.90 -7.44
C SER A 109 21.22 -38.26 -6.74
N GLU A 110 21.81 -38.32 -5.55
CA GLU A 110 21.93 -39.59 -4.82
C GLU A 110 21.99 -39.31 -3.31
N TYR A 111 20.83 -39.12 -2.67
CA TYR A 111 20.61 -39.43 -1.23
C TYR A 111 19.15 -39.26 -0.75
N PHE A 112 18.17 -38.97 -1.62
CA PHE A 112 16.76 -38.92 -1.17
C PHE A 112 15.79 -39.68 -2.09
N SER A 113 15.91 -41.00 -2.06
CA SER A 113 14.78 -41.90 -2.31
C SER A 113 14.86 -43.07 -1.33
N GLY A 114 14.05 -43.06 -0.28
CA GLY A 114 14.09 -44.12 0.73
C GLY A 114 13.07 -44.00 1.85
N TRP A 115 11.80 -44.24 1.51
CA TRP A 115 10.82 -44.96 2.34
C TRP A 115 10.09 -44.20 3.48
N GLY A 116 8.75 -44.23 3.42
CA GLY A 116 7.85 -43.69 4.45
C GLY A 116 7.18 -44.71 5.40
N SER A 117 6.16 -44.22 6.12
CA SER A 117 5.07 -44.94 6.80
C SER A 117 5.38 -45.78 8.06
N GLY A 118 4.94 -45.26 9.22
CA GLY A 118 3.92 -45.93 10.04
C GLY A 118 4.30 -46.46 11.44
N GLY A 119 3.65 -45.91 12.48
CA GLY A 119 2.99 -46.73 13.53
C GLY A 119 3.60 -46.87 14.94
N HIS A 120 2.94 -46.21 15.91
CA HIS A 120 2.63 -46.64 17.30
C HIS A 120 3.71 -46.91 18.37
N SER A 121 3.61 -46.16 19.49
CA SER A 121 3.27 -46.62 20.87
C SER A 121 4.19 -46.10 22.00
N GLY A 122 3.54 -45.46 23.01
CA GLY A 122 3.89 -45.35 24.45
C GLY A 122 5.23 -44.73 24.86
N SER A 123 5.45 -44.17 26.06
CA SER A 123 4.68 -43.77 27.24
C SER A 123 5.72 -43.25 28.25
N ALA A 124 5.45 -42.14 28.95
CA ALA A 124 6.10 -41.66 30.19
C ALA A 124 7.63 -41.36 30.14
N GLY A 125 8.21 -40.39 30.85
CA GLY A 125 7.74 -39.45 31.86
C GLY A 125 8.82 -38.38 32.13
N ASP A 126 8.41 -37.34 32.85
CA ASP A 126 9.15 -36.23 33.49
C ASP A 126 10.23 -36.74 34.50
N PRO A 127 11.11 -35.94 35.18
CA PRO A 127 11.50 -34.51 35.09
C PRO A 127 13.04 -34.26 35.06
N GLY A 128 13.50 -32.98 35.05
CA GLY A 128 14.92 -32.51 35.14
C GLY A 128 15.63 -32.78 36.50
N PRO A 129 16.60 -31.97 37.01
CA PRO A 129 17.38 -30.84 36.47
C PRO A 129 18.92 -30.95 36.76
N SER A 130 19.70 -29.86 36.59
CA SER A 130 21.13 -29.64 36.97
C SER A 130 22.19 -30.36 36.12
N GLY A 131 23.40 -29.84 35.85
CA GLY A 131 24.14 -28.64 36.22
C GLY A 131 25.59 -28.81 35.71
N GLU A 132 26.22 -27.70 35.34
CA GLU A 132 27.68 -27.45 35.18
C GLU A 132 28.54 -28.23 34.17
N ASP A 133 29.17 -27.42 33.31
CA ASP A 133 30.55 -27.47 32.80
C ASP A 133 31.16 -28.80 32.37
N THR A 134 31.40 -28.94 31.05
CA THR A 134 32.76 -28.95 30.48
C THR A 134 32.73 -29.15 28.97
N ALA A 135 33.54 -28.32 28.31
CA ALA A 135 34.11 -28.45 26.96
C ALA A 135 33.79 -29.73 26.15
N THR A 136 32.99 -29.54 25.09
CA THR A 136 33.16 -30.26 23.82
C THR A 136 33.18 -29.23 22.70
N VAL A 137 34.35 -28.64 22.54
CA VAL A 137 34.76 -27.91 21.33
C VAL A 137 34.98 -28.93 20.21
N MET A 138 34.83 -28.41 18.98
CA MET A 138 35.13 -28.97 17.66
C MET A 138 33.99 -29.73 16.99
N GLY A 139 33.55 -29.34 15.80
CA GLY A 139 34.13 -28.38 14.84
C GLY A 139 33.63 -28.81 13.46
N ALA A 140 33.20 -27.91 12.59
CA ALA A 140 34.14 -27.19 11.72
C ALA A 140 35.24 -28.15 11.24
N THR A 141 34.98 -28.83 10.12
CA THR A 141 36.05 -29.43 9.32
C THR A 141 35.97 -28.85 7.93
N ALA A 142 36.67 -27.72 7.80
CA ALA A 142 37.48 -27.42 6.63
C ALA A 142 38.38 -28.62 6.34
N ALA A 143 38.60 -28.88 5.06
CA ALA A 143 39.40 -30.02 4.59
C ALA A 143 40.85 -29.92 5.09
N ALA A 144 41.24 -30.93 5.87
CA ALA A 144 42.62 -31.39 6.06
C ALA A 144 43.12 -32.02 4.73
N VAL A 145 44.42 -32.26 4.48
CA VAL A 145 45.28 -33.22 5.18
C VAL A 145 46.74 -32.99 4.80
N GLY A 146 47.63 -33.18 5.77
CA GLY A 146 49.06 -33.47 5.60
C GLY A 146 49.83 -33.26 6.91
N LEU A 147 49.43 -33.90 8.01
CA LEU A 147 50.10 -35.08 8.60
C LEU A 147 51.62 -34.90 8.86
N SER A 148 51.97 -34.68 10.12
CA SER A 148 53.26 -34.98 10.71
C SER A 148 53.07 -35.98 11.85
N ALA A 149 53.87 -37.04 11.85
CA ALA A 149 54.03 -38.01 12.93
C ALA A 149 55.50 -37.98 13.36
N GLU A 150 55.74 -38.06 14.67
CA GLU A 150 57.04 -38.10 15.32
C GLU A 150 57.72 -39.47 15.13
N ASP A 151 59.04 -39.49 14.87
CA ASP A 151 59.99 -40.42 15.50
C ASP A 151 61.47 -39.98 15.30
N ASP A 152 62.31 -40.44 16.23
CA ASP A 152 63.69 -40.14 16.62
C ASP A 152 64.80 -39.92 15.55
N GLY A 153 65.86 -39.17 15.96
CA GLY A 153 67.24 -39.41 15.50
C GLY A 153 68.17 -38.19 15.39
N GLU A 154 69.20 -38.16 16.24
CA GLU A 154 70.40 -37.30 16.15
C GLU A 154 71.07 -37.33 14.77
N ASN A 155 71.58 -36.18 14.29
CA ASN A 155 73.00 -35.98 13.92
C ASN A 155 73.27 -34.59 13.32
N ASP A 156 74.48 -34.13 13.62
CA ASP A 156 75.13 -32.89 13.22
C ASP A 156 75.41 -32.75 11.70
N ASP A 157 75.77 -31.52 11.35
CA ASP A 157 76.68 -31.06 10.29
C ASP A 157 76.14 -30.48 8.94
N GLU A 158 76.43 -29.18 8.83
CA GLU A 158 77.04 -28.43 7.72
C GLU A 158 76.28 -28.07 6.41
N LYS A 159 76.29 -26.73 6.17
CA LYS A 159 76.47 -25.98 4.89
C LYS A 159 75.37 -26.09 3.81
N ASN A 160 74.75 -24.97 3.46
CA ASN A 160 75.27 -24.05 2.42
C ASN A 160 74.35 -22.84 2.21
N GLU A 161 74.96 -21.67 1.98
CA GLU A 161 74.34 -20.40 1.57
C GLU A 161 73.48 -20.55 0.30
N LYS A 162 72.33 -19.86 0.27
CA LYS A 162 71.77 -19.22 -0.92
C LYS A 162 70.78 -18.13 -0.53
N ASN A 163 71.09 -16.93 -1.01
CA ASN A 163 70.30 -15.71 -0.94
C ASN A 163 68.90 -15.94 -1.52
N ASP A 164 67.87 -15.51 -0.78
CA ASP A 164 66.62 -15.02 -1.34
C ASP A 164 66.30 -13.72 -0.59
N ASP A 165 66.34 -12.62 -1.34
CA ASP A 165 65.97 -11.28 -0.90
C ASP A 165 64.45 -11.27 -0.63
N GLU A 166 64.05 -11.11 0.64
CA GLU A 166 62.68 -10.77 1.01
C GLU A 166 62.49 -9.27 0.75
N GLU A 167 61.69 -8.93 -0.26
CA GLU A 167 61.14 -7.59 -0.44
C GLU A 167 60.12 -7.35 0.68
N GLU A 168 60.48 -6.53 1.66
CA GLU A 168 59.53 -5.95 2.63
C GLU A 168 58.53 -5.06 1.86
N GLU A 169 57.24 -5.41 1.89
CA GLU A 169 56.17 -4.49 1.50
C GLU A 169 56.08 -3.38 2.57
N ASP A 170 56.74 -2.24 2.31
CA ASP A 170 56.62 -1.01 3.11
C ASP A 170 55.15 -0.56 3.20
N ASP A 171 54.46 -0.90 4.30
CA ASP A 171 53.13 -0.35 4.61
C ASP A 171 53.33 1.12 5.05
N GLU A 172 53.15 2.08 4.12
CA GLU A 172 53.31 3.52 4.40
C GLU A 172 52.36 3.95 5.53
N THR A 173 52.91 4.16 6.73
CA THR A 173 52.18 4.71 7.88
C THR A 173 52.02 6.23 7.74
N LEU A 174 51.03 6.79 8.42
CA LEU A 174 50.89 8.25 8.52
C LEU A 174 52.14 8.80 9.22
N VAL A 175 52.78 9.82 8.63
CA VAL A 175 53.90 10.50 9.30
C VAL A 175 53.38 11.16 10.58
N GLU A 176 53.88 10.68 11.71
CA GLU A 176 53.74 11.29 13.04
C GLU A 176 54.73 12.47 13.13
N ASP A 177 54.27 13.60 13.66
CA ASP A 177 55.05 14.83 13.79
C ASP A 177 55.82 14.81 15.12
N ASP A 178 57.09 15.21 15.16
CA ASP A 178 57.82 15.41 16.44
C ASP A 178 57.24 16.57 17.29
N ASP A 179 56.28 17.34 16.75
CA ASP A 179 55.45 18.30 17.50
C ASP A 179 54.26 17.59 18.22
N ASP A 180 54.10 16.26 18.08
CA ASP A 180 53.00 15.49 18.68
C ASP A 180 53.11 15.36 20.21
N ASP A 181 54.29 15.53 20.81
CA ASP A 181 54.48 15.54 22.27
C ASP A 181 53.77 16.74 22.95
N ASP A 182 53.66 17.88 22.26
CA ASP A 182 52.90 19.05 22.73
C ASP A 182 51.40 18.93 22.39
N VAL A 183 51.02 18.08 21.43
CA VAL A 183 49.63 17.90 20.95
C VAL A 183 48.88 16.80 21.71
N GLU A 184 49.56 15.77 22.21
CA GLU A 184 48.95 14.80 23.15
C GLU A 184 48.71 15.42 24.54
N ALA A 185 49.60 16.30 25.00
CA ALA A 185 49.44 17.02 26.26
C ALA A 185 48.23 17.97 26.27
N ASP A 186 47.96 18.65 25.15
CA ASP A 186 46.80 19.55 25.00
C ASP A 186 45.46 18.79 24.80
N ARG A 187 45.49 17.58 24.22
CA ARG A 187 44.29 16.73 24.04
C ARG A 187 43.78 16.11 25.34
N ALA A 188 44.67 15.82 26.29
CA ALA A 188 44.35 15.05 27.49
C ALA A 188 43.66 15.85 28.62
N GLN A 189 43.69 17.19 28.63
CA GLN A 189 43.23 17.98 29.79
C GLN A 189 41.99 18.86 29.57
N THR A 190 41.53 19.08 28.34
CA THR A 190 40.38 20.00 28.09
C THR A 190 39.36 19.58 27.02
N ASP A 191 39.63 18.58 26.17
CA ASP A 191 38.83 18.36 24.95
C ASP A 191 37.73 17.28 25.02
N GLU A 192 37.80 16.27 25.90
CA GLU A 192 36.82 15.16 25.94
C GLU A 192 35.42 15.62 26.38
N GLY A 193 35.36 16.51 27.37
CA GLY A 193 34.11 17.17 27.79
C GLY A 193 33.54 18.13 26.74
N MET A 194 34.35 18.58 25.77
CA MET A 194 33.92 19.49 24.70
C MET A 194 33.41 18.73 23.46
N LEU A 195 34.03 17.60 23.10
CA LEU A 195 33.59 16.72 22.00
C LEU A 195 32.24 16.04 22.30
N THR A 196 31.98 15.72 23.57
CA THR A 196 30.69 15.14 23.99
C THR A 196 29.53 16.13 23.85
N LEU A 197 29.77 17.44 24.00
CA LEU A 197 28.75 18.47 23.86
C LEU A 197 28.36 18.72 22.39
N THR A 198 29.33 18.75 21.46
CA THR A 198 29.05 18.92 20.03
C THR A 198 28.22 17.77 19.48
N ARG A 199 28.51 16.53 19.89
CA ARG A 199 27.71 15.35 19.55
C ARG A 199 26.26 15.47 20.02
N GLN A 200 26.05 15.86 21.28
CA GLN A 200 24.69 16.07 21.80
C GLN A 200 23.94 17.18 21.06
N MET A 201 24.64 18.26 20.67
CA MET A 201 24.06 19.34 19.87
C MET A 201 23.67 18.89 18.46
N ILE A 202 24.47 18.02 17.84
CA ILE A 202 24.16 17.41 16.54
C ILE A 202 22.92 16.50 16.66
N ASP A 203 22.79 15.72 17.74
CA ASP A 203 21.61 14.89 17.99
C ASP A 203 20.34 15.74 18.18
N ILE A 204 20.44 16.83 18.94
CA ILE A 204 19.34 17.79 19.10
C ILE A 204 18.95 18.38 17.74
N ARG A 205 19.93 18.75 16.91
CA ARG A 205 19.70 19.25 15.56
C ARG A 205 18.96 18.22 14.70
N ASN A 206 19.36 16.96 14.74
CA ASN A 206 18.71 15.89 13.98
C ASN A 206 17.27 15.66 14.45
N LEU A 207 17.01 15.76 15.77
CA LEU A 207 15.65 15.73 16.30
C LEU A 207 14.82 16.92 15.80
N LEU A 208 15.33 18.14 15.88
CA LEU A 208 14.62 19.35 15.43
C LEU A 208 14.33 19.33 13.92
N ALA A 209 15.25 18.80 13.11
CA ALA A 209 15.06 18.63 11.67
C ALA A 209 13.91 17.67 11.33
N SER A 210 13.55 16.75 12.24
CA SER A 210 12.43 15.82 12.05
C SER A 210 11.06 16.42 12.41
N ILE A 211 11.03 17.52 13.18
CA ILE A 211 9.82 18.13 13.76
C ILE A 211 9.29 19.25 12.87
N ASP A 212 10.17 20.03 12.24
CA ASP A 212 9.78 21.25 11.54
C ASP A 212 10.65 21.55 10.31
N HIS A 213 9.98 22.07 9.26
CA HIS A 213 10.62 22.68 8.09
C HIS A 213 10.74 24.21 8.20
N SER A 214 10.23 24.77 9.30
CA SER A 214 10.30 26.19 9.62
C SER A 214 11.72 26.61 9.98
N ASP A 215 12.18 27.72 9.40
CA ASP A 215 13.57 28.18 9.53
C ASP A 215 13.94 28.71 10.93
N ALA A 216 12.96 28.86 11.83
CA ALA A 216 13.14 29.41 13.18
C ALA A 216 13.85 28.47 14.17
N LEU A 217 13.81 27.15 13.94
CA LEU A 217 14.33 26.13 14.89
C LEU A 217 15.67 25.52 14.46
N ARG A 218 16.39 26.13 13.50
CA ARG A 218 17.62 25.56 12.96
C ARG A 218 18.85 25.87 13.83
N LEU A 219 19.62 24.83 14.15
CA LEU A 219 20.97 24.98 14.67
C LEU A 219 21.97 25.19 13.52
N PRO A 220 23.07 25.95 13.73
CA PRO A 220 24.07 26.21 12.70
C PRO A 220 24.75 24.94 12.16
N GLN A 221 25.01 24.92 10.85
CA GLN A 221 25.77 23.87 10.17
C GLN A 221 26.86 24.45 9.27
N ILE A 222 27.79 23.62 8.82
CA ILE A 222 28.81 24.01 7.84
C ILE A 222 28.27 23.72 6.44
N VAL A 223 27.96 24.76 5.68
CA VAL A 223 27.45 24.66 4.32
C VAL A 223 28.60 24.86 3.34
N VAL A 224 28.83 23.89 2.47
CA VAL A 224 29.94 23.89 1.53
C VAL A 224 29.49 24.40 0.16
N ILE A 225 30.16 25.44 -0.33
CA ILE A 225 29.94 25.99 -1.66
C ILE A 225 31.23 26.09 -2.45
N GLY A 226 31.15 25.85 -3.76
CA GLY A 226 32.29 25.88 -4.66
C GLY A 226 31.83 26.03 -6.12
N SER A 227 32.70 26.52 -6.99
CA SER A 227 32.49 26.34 -8.43
C SER A 227 32.61 24.87 -8.80
N GLN A 228 32.03 24.46 -9.93
CA GLN A 228 32.31 23.13 -10.48
C GLN A 228 33.82 22.92 -10.64
N SER A 229 34.35 21.76 -10.24
CA SER A 229 35.80 21.43 -10.29
C SER A 229 36.73 22.26 -9.37
N SER A 230 36.19 22.99 -8.40
CA SER A 230 36.97 23.70 -7.36
C SER A 230 37.63 22.77 -6.32
N GLY A 231 37.38 21.46 -6.39
CA GLY A 231 37.87 20.50 -5.38
C GLY A 231 36.93 20.27 -4.20
N LYS A 232 35.66 20.70 -4.29
CA LYS A 232 34.63 20.51 -3.23
C LYS A 232 34.54 19.07 -2.71
N SER A 233 34.33 18.10 -3.59
CA SER A 233 34.23 16.69 -3.20
C SER A 233 35.54 16.19 -2.57
N SER A 234 36.69 16.58 -3.12
CA SER A 234 38.01 16.20 -2.60
C SER A 234 38.27 16.75 -1.19
N VAL A 235 37.84 17.98 -0.88
CA VAL A 235 37.95 18.54 0.48
C VAL A 235 37.04 17.79 1.45
N LEU A 236 35.81 17.45 1.05
CA LEU A 236 34.89 16.67 1.89
C LEU A 236 35.42 15.25 2.15
N GLU A 237 35.94 14.58 1.12
CA GLU A 237 36.57 13.27 1.24
C GLU A 237 37.82 13.31 2.12
N ALA A 238 38.64 14.36 2.04
CA ALA A 238 39.79 14.55 2.94
C ALA A 238 39.37 14.81 4.40
N ILE A 239 38.18 15.41 4.61
CA ILE A 239 37.62 15.57 5.95
C ILE A 239 37.18 14.21 6.53
N VAL A 240 36.50 13.40 5.71
CA VAL A 240 35.97 12.07 6.10
C VAL A 240 37.05 10.99 6.18
N GLY A 241 38.06 11.05 5.32
CA GLY A 241 39.10 10.01 5.17
C GLY A 241 38.80 8.93 4.14
N HIS A 242 37.69 9.03 3.39
CA HIS A 242 37.27 8.05 2.38
C HIS A 242 36.68 8.70 1.14
N GLU A 243 36.80 7.99 0.02
CA GLU A 243 36.12 8.31 -1.23
C GLU A 243 34.73 7.68 -1.26
N PHE A 244 33.69 8.51 -1.17
CA PHE A 244 32.28 8.05 -1.21
C PHE A 244 31.38 8.97 -2.04
N LEU A 245 31.83 10.18 -2.35
CA LEU A 245 31.07 11.08 -3.21
C LEU A 245 31.27 10.66 -4.66
N PRO A 246 30.22 10.68 -5.49
CA PRO A 246 30.39 10.37 -6.90
C PRO A 246 31.19 11.48 -7.60
N LYS A 247 32.13 11.07 -8.48
CA LYS A 247 32.95 11.94 -9.32
C LYS A 247 32.66 11.65 -10.79
N GLY A 248 32.59 12.68 -11.62
CA GLY A 248 32.23 12.53 -13.04
C GLY A 248 32.25 13.84 -13.80
N SER A 249 32.24 13.74 -15.14
CA SER A 249 32.24 14.90 -16.06
C SER A 249 30.87 15.57 -16.18
N ASN A 250 29.78 14.81 -16.03
CA ASN A 250 28.41 15.31 -16.02
C ASN A 250 28.03 15.83 -14.62
N MET A 251 26.95 16.63 -14.50
CA MET A 251 26.50 17.14 -13.19
C MET A 251 26.18 16.00 -12.22
N VAL A 252 27.05 15.82 -11.23
CA VAL A 252 27.04 14.67 -10.32
C VAL A 252 26.14 14.88 -9.10
N THR A 253 26.10 16.10 -8.56
CA THR A 253 25.30 16.45 -7.37
C THR A 253 24.03 17.18 -7.79
N ARG A 254 22.88 16.48 -7.74
CA ARG A 254 21.56 17.05 -8.09
C ARG A 254 20.69 17.39 -6.87
N ARG A 255 21.10 16.94 -5.69
CA ARG A 255 20.42 17.13 -4.41
C ARG A 255 21.45 17.57 -3.36
N PRO A 256 21.07 18.42 -2.39
CA PRO A 256 21.91 18.68 -1.21
C PRO A 256 22.20 17.37 -0.46
N ILE A 257 23.41 17.20 0.07
CA ILE A 257 23.76 16.06 0.91
C ILE A 257 24.05 16.57 2.32
N GLU A 258 23.22 16.18 3.29
CA GLU A 258 23.42 16.48 4.70
C GLU A 258 24.23 15.36 5.35
N LEU A 259 25.51 15.65 5.55
CA LEU A 259 26.50 14.74 6.11
C LEU A 259 26.64 14.98 7.61
N THR A 260 26.37 13.95 8.40
CA THR A 260 26.62 13.93 9.84
C THR A 260 27.78 12.98 10.12
N LEU A 261 28.87 13.51 10.65
CA LEU A 261 30.01 12.73 11.10
C LEU A 261 29.89 12.53 12.60
N VAL A 262 29.98 11.29 13.04
CA VAL A 262 29.91 10.92 14.45
C VAL A 262 31.17 10.16 14.82
N ASN A 263 31.90 10.66 15.82
CA ASN A 263 33.05 9.96 16.36
C ASN A 263 32.59 8.78 17.22
N THR A 264 33.03 7.58 16.85
CA THR A 264 32.77 6.34 17.59
C THR A 264 34.10 5.64 17.91
N PRO A 265 34.77 6.00 19.03
CA PRO A 265 36.10 5.48 19.35
C PRO A 265 36.12 3.96 19.57
N ASP A 266 35.02 3.39 20.07
CA ASP A 266 34.90 1.94 20.33
C ASP A 266 34.55 1.10 19.08
N ALA A 267 34.31 1.74 17.93
CA ALA A 267 33.89 1.04 16.72
C ALA A 267 35.11 0.54 15.93
N ALA A 268 35.21 -0.79 15.77
CA ALA A 268 36.29 -1.42 15.01
C ALA A 268 36.21 -1.20 13.48
N ALA A 269 35.03 -0.84 12.96
CA ALA A 269 34.79 -0.65 11.54
C ALA A 269 34.05 0.65 11.28
N GLU A 270 34.39 1.28 10.16
CA GLU A 270 33.70 2.48 9.70
C GLU A 270 32.41 2.12 9.01
N THR A 271 31.35 2.87 9.31
CA THR A 271 30.01 2.58 8.83
C THR A 271 29.29 3.81 8.33
N ALA A 272 28.44 3.62 7.33
CA ALA A 272 27.54 4.64 6.81
C ALA A 272 26.08 4.22 6.96
N ASP A 273 25.24 5.17 7.33
CA ASP A 273 23.80 5.03 7.51
C ASP A 273 23.02 6.00 6.61
N PHE A 274 21.93 5.51 6.03
CA PHE A 274 20.90 6.31 5.37
C PHE A 274 19.59 6.22 6.17
N PRO A 275 19.32 7.16 7.09
CA PRO A 275 18.14 7.11 7.97
C PRO A 275 16.81 7.05 7.21
N ALA A 276 16.69 7.82 6.12
CA ALA A 276 15.47 7.88 5.31
C ALA A 276 15.16 6.56 4.57
N LEU A 277 16.18 5.74 4.29
CA LEU A 277 16.05 4.46 3.60
C LEU A 277 16.07 3.27 4.57
N LYS A 278 16.13 3.52 5.89
CA LYS A 278 16.29 2.50 6.94
C LYS A 278 17.47 1.54 6.68
N MET A 279 18.50 2.02 5.97
CA MET A 279 19.73 1.27 5.70
C MET A 279 20.79 1.69 6.72
N HIS A 280 21.25 0.74 7.53
CA HIS A 280 22.19 0.98 8.61
C HIS A 280 23.43 0.10 8.47
N ASN A 281 24.56 0.58 9.01
CA ASN A 281 25.81 -0.14 9.16
C ASN A 281 26.42 -0.66 7.84
N MET A 282 26.39 0.14 6.77
CA MET A 282 27.11 -0.26 5.56
C MET A 282 28.61 -0.02 5.75
N SER A 283 29.41 -1.08 5.58
CA SER A 283 30.87 -1.02 5.67
C SER A 283 31.55 -0.70 4.32
N ASP A 284 30.89 -0.98 3.20
CA ASP A 284 31.44 -0.75 1.86
C ASP A 284 31.06 0.63 1.31
N PHE A 285 32.04 1.55 1.28
CA PHE A 285 31.86 2.90 0.75
C PHE A 285 31.66 2.95 -0.78
N ALA A 286 32.05 1.90 -1.53
CA ALA A 286 31.72 1.80 -2.95
C ALA A 286 30.21 1.60 -3.15
N GLN A 287 29.58 0.80 -2.27
CA GLN A 287 28.13 0.66 -2.25
C GLN A 287 27.44 1.97 -1.86
N VAL A 288 27.97 2.71 -0.87
CA VAL A 288 27.47 4.04 -0.48
C VAL A 288 27.50 4.99 -1.68
N GLN A 289 28.61 5.03 -2.42
CA GLN A 289 28.75 5.85 -3.63
C GLN A 289 27.72 5.47 -4.69
N LYS A 290 27.49 4.16 -4.91
CA LYS A 290 26.48 3.67 -5.86
C LYS A 290 25.06 4.11 -5.45
N VAL A 291 24.70 3.98 -4.18
CA VAL A 291 23.40 4.45 -3.67
C VAL A 291 23.24 5.95 -3.90
N LEU A 292 24.29 6.75 -3.69
CA LEU A 292 24.25 8.18 -3.97
C LEU A 292 24.06 8.52 -5.45
N VAL A 293 24.68 7.74 -6.34
CA VAL A 293 24.46 7.88 -7.79
C VAL A 293 23.01 7.55 -8.13
N ASP A 294 22.49 6.43 -7.63
CA ASP A 294 21.13 5.97 -7.90
C ASP A 294 20.08 7.01 -7.40
N LEU A 295 20.27 7.58 -6.22
CA LEU A 295 19.41 8.64 -5.67
C LEU A 295 19.46 9.94 -6.48
N ASN A 296 20.60 10.28 -7.07
CA ASN A 296 20.72 11.44 -7.95
C ASN A 296 20.08 11.16 -9.33
N LEU A 297 20.18 9.94 -9.86
CA LEU A 297 19.57 9.54 -11.13
C LEU A 297 18.04 9.41 -11.03
N ALA A 298 17.49 9.16 -9.84
CA ALA A 298 16.05 9.14 -9.59
C ALA A 298 15.38 10.52 -9.82
N VAL A 299 16.15 11.62 -9.80
CA VAL A 299 15.62 12.95 -10.11
C VAL A 299 15.32 13.06 -11.61
N PRO A 300 14.08 13.41 -12.01
CA PRO A 300 13.69 13.52 -13.42
C PRO A 300 14.62 14.46 -14.20
N LEU A 301 14.94 14.10 -15.45
CA LEU A 301 15.77 14.92 -16.35
C LEU A 301 15.15 16.31 -16.60
N THR A 302 13.82 16.42 -16.53
CA THR A 302 13.10 17.71 -16.66
C THR A 302 13.36 18.64 -15.49
N GLU A 303 13.39 18.10 -14.27
CA GLU A 303 13.54 18.88 -13.04
C GLU A 303 15.00 19.24 -12.75
N CYS A 304 15.94 18.38 -13.18
CA CYS A 304 17.40 18.47 -13.05
C CYS A 304 17.96 18.54 -11.62
N ILE A 305 17.28 19.19 -10.67
CA ILE A 305 17.68 19.42 -9.28
C ILE A 305 16.47 19.36 -8.37
N SER A 306 16.60 18.66 -7.23
CA SER A 306 15.59 18.63 -6.17
C SER A 306 16.11 19.32 -4.90
N PRO A 307 15.28 20.11 -4.19
CA PRO A 307 15.63 20.73 -2.92
C PRO A 307 15.63 19.74 -1.74
N ASP A 308 15.14 18.51 -1.93
CA ASP A 308 15.05 17.49 -0.89
C ASP A 308 16.44 16.92 -0.56
N PRO A 309 16.97 17.11 0.67
CA PRO A 309 18.32 16.68 1.01
C PRO A 309 18.44 15.16 1.17
N ILE A 310 19.62 14.62 0.87
CA ILE A 310 20.00 13.24 1.19
C ILE A 310 20.71 13.25 2.54
N GLN A 311 20.14 12.60 3.54
CA GLN A 311 20.74 12.50 4.87
C GLN A 311 21.65 11.27 4.96
N ILE A 312 22.91 11.49 5.37
CA ILE A 312 23.91 10.44 5.54
C ILE A 312 24.58 10.63 6.89
N THR A 313 24.71 9.56 7.66
CA THR A 313 25.52 9.56 8.88
C THR A 313 26.71 8.62 8.70
N ILE A 314 27.93 9.13 8.87
CA ILE A 314 29.15 8.33 8.85
C ILE A 314 29.67 8.22 10.29
N ARG A 315 29.88 6.98 10.74
CA ARG A 315 30.48 6.67 12.04
C ARG A 315 31.86 6.08 11.84
N SER A 316 32.87 6.68 12.46
CA SER A 316 34.25 6.22 12.42
C SER A 316 34.98 6.72 13.68
N PRO A 317 35.98 5.98 14.18
CA PRO A 317 36.85 6.48 15.26
C PRO A 317 37.76 7.63 14.82
N ARG A 318 37.93 7.85 13.51
CA ARG A 318 38.88 8.83 12.93
C ARG A 318 38.22 10.14 12.49
N VAL A 319 36.88 10.16 12.41
CA VAL A 319 36.14 11.36 11.99
C VAL A 319 35.79 12.23 13.19
N PRO A 320 35.89 13.57 13.08
CA PRO A 320 35.40 14.46 14.12
C PRO A 320 33.87 14.58 14.07
N ASP A 321 33.26 14.91 15.22
CA ASP A 321 31.82 15.22 15.29
C ASP A 321 31.52 16.54 14.57
N LEU A 322 31.03 16.43 13.33
CA LEU A 322 30.73 17.57 12.46
C LEU A 322 29.44 17.35 11.69
N SER A 323 28.74 18.45 11.39
CA SER A 323 27.59 18.45 10.51
C SER A 323 27.86 19.37 9.31
N LEU A 324 27.94 18.76 8.12
CA LEU A 324 28.24 19.43 6.87
C LEU A 324 27.09 19.28 5.88
N VAL A 325 26.88 20.28 5.03
CA VAL A 325 25.91 20.23 3.93
C VAL A 325 26.66 20.45 2.63
N ASP A 326 26.68 19.43 1.78
CA ASP A 326 27.22 19.53 0.43
C ASP A 326 26.16 20.05 -0.53
N LEU A 327 26.41 21.19 -1.15
CA LEU A 327 25.51 21.79 -2.14
C LEU A 327 25.98 21.50 -3.57
N PRO A 328 25.04 21.51 -4.55
CA PRO A 328 25.39 21.52 -5.97
C PRO A 328 26.35 22.68 -6.29
N GLY A 329 27.39 22.39 -7.10
CA GLY A 329 28.36 23.40 -7.50
C GLY A 329 27.76 24.45 -8.44
N TYR A 330 28.19 25.71 -8.32
CA TYR A 330 27.73 26.76 -9.22
C TYR A 330 28.23 26.53 -10.66
N ILE A 331 27.30 26.47 -11.61
CA ILE A 331 27.59 26.43 -13.05
C ILE A 331 27.71 27.85 -13.62
N GLN A 332 28.68 28.05 -14.51
CA GLN A 332 28.86 29.32 -15.22
C GLN A 332 28.21 29.30 -16.62
N VAL A 333 28.34 28.17 -17.32
CA VAL A 333 27.86 27.92 -18.68
C VAL A 333 26.94 26.69 -18.65
N GLU A 334 25.80 26.77 -19.36
CA GLU A 334 24.81 25.69 -19.47
C GLU A 334 25.16 24.79 -20.66
N ALA A 335 24.99 23.48 -20.52
CA ALA A 335 25.12 22.54 -21.64
C ALA A 335 23.86 22.58 -22.53
N ALA A 336 23.98 22.24 -23.81
CA ALA A 336 22.87 22.29 -24.77
C ALA A 336 21.65 21.41 -24.38
N ASP A 337 21.88 20.34 -23.62
CA ASP A 337 20.85 19.40 -23.16
C ASP A 337 20.20 19.79 -21.82
N GLN A 338 20.54 20.96 -21.25
CA GLN A 338 20.06 21.40 -19.95
C GLN A 338 19.03 22.55 -20.06
N PRO A 339 18.02 22.59 -19.18
CA PRO A 339 17.06 23.69 -19.17
C PRO A 339 17.71 25.00 -18.71
N ALA A 340 17.36 26.10 -19.36
CA ALA A 340 17.89 27.44 -19.03
C ALA A 340 17.55 27.91 -17.59
N GLU A 341 16.55 27.31 -16.97
CA GLU A 341 16.15 27.60 -15.59
C GLU A 341 17.07 26.97 -14.53
N LEU A 342 17.92 26.01 -14.93
CA LEU A 342 18.78 25.23 -14.03
C LEU A 342 19.65 26.13 -13.14
N LYS A 343 20.28 27.15 -13.72
CA LYS A 343 21.16 28.08 -13.00
C LYS A 343 20.41 28.87 -11.94
N SER A 344 19.17 29.26 -12.22
CA SER A 344 18.29 29.94 -11.26
C SER A 344 17.92 28.98 -10.12
N LYS A 345 17.59 27.73 -10.45
CA LYS A 345 17.22 26.70 -9.48
C LYS A 345 18.37 26.32 -8.54
N ILE A 346 19.60 26.15 -9.08
CA ILE A 346 20.82 25.93 -8.27
C ILE A 346 20.98 27.07 -7.26
N ARG A 347 20.90 28.32 -7.72
CA ARG A 347 21.03 29.48 -6.84
C ARG A 347 19.96 29.48 -5.76
N SER A 348 18.70 29.27 -6.11
CA SER A 348 17.60 29.22 -5.15
C SER A 348 17.79 28.16 -4.08
N VAL A 349 18.29 26.96 -4.44
CA VAL A 349 18.59 25.90 -3.47
C VAL A 349 19.77 26.31 -2.58
N CYS A 350 20.87 26.79 -3.16
CA CYS A 350 22.03 27.24 -2.39
C CYS A 350 21.70 28.39 -1.44
N ASP A 351 20.97 29.40 -1.90
CA ASP A 351 20.64 30.60 -1.14
C ASP A 351 19.85 30.25 0.14
N ARG A 352 18.95 29.24 0.10
CA ARG A 352 18.22 28.73 1.27
C ARG A 352 19.15 28.19 2.37
N TYR A 353 20.26 27.56 1.99
CA TYR A 353 21.23 27.04 2.95
C TYR A 353 22.25 28.10 3.38
N LEU A 354 22.51 29.11 2.54
CA LEU A 354 23.44 30.20 2.85
C LEU A 354 22.87 31.25 3.79
N THR A 355 21.56 31.33 4.02
CA THR A 355 20.97 32.21 5.04
C THR A 355 21.51 31.92 6.44
N ALA A 356 21.53 32.93 7.30
CA ALA A 356 21.91 32.75 8.71
C ALA A 356 20.97 31.73 9.39
N PRO A 357 21.45 30.90 10.33
CA PRO A 357 22.70 31.03 11.09
C PRO A 357 23.86 30.12 10.63
N ASN A 358 23.81 29.54 9.42
CA ASN A 358 24.81 28.57 8.95
C ASN A 358 26.21 29.20 8.72
N ILE A 359 27.25 28.41 8.93
CA ILE A 359 28.64 28.74 8.61
C ILE A 359 28.89 28.38 7.14
N ILE A 360 29.53 29.28 6.39
CA ILE A 360 29.78 29.09 4.96
C ILE A 360 31.23 28.65 4.76
N LEU A 361 31.44 27.50 4.12
CA LEU A 361 32.75 27.03 3.67
C LEU A 361 32.87 27.30 2.16
N ALA A 362 33.60 28.37 1.82
CA ALA A 362 33.78 28.78 0.43
C ALA A 362 35.05 28.18 -0.16
N ILE A 363 34.90 27.19 -1.03
CA ILE A 363 36.00 26.46 -1.67
C ILE A 363 36.35 27.11 -3.01
N GLN A 364 37.62 27.44 -3.19
CA GLN A 364 38.18 28.09 -4.38
C GLN A 364 39.48 27.40 -4.78
N ALA A 365 39.72 27.22 -6.08
CA ALA A 365 41.00 26.73 -6.58
C ALA A 365 42.02 27.87 -6.70
N ALA A 366 43.29 27.62 -6.35
CA ALA A 366 44.36 28.61 -6.35
C ALA A 366 44.68 29.15 -7.76
N ASN A 367 44.49 28.33 -8.79
CA ASN A 367 44.73 28.70 -10.19
C ASN A 367 43.69 29.67 -10.79
N VAL A 368 42.63 30.03 -10.05
CA VAL A 368 41.57 30.95 -10.48
C VAL A 368 41.57 32.19 -9.60
N ASP A 369 41.58 33.37 -10.22
CA ASP A 369 41.53 34.64 -9.50
C ASP A 369 40.30 34.75 -8.58
N LEU A 370 40.53 35.24 -7.36
CA LEU A 370 39.52 35.34 -6.31
C LEU A 370 38.38 36.29 -6.68
N ALA A 371 38.65 37.32 -7.50
CA ALA A 371 37.60 38.23 -7.98
C ALA A 371 36.57 37.53 -8.89
N ASN A 372 36.96 36.44 -9.56
CA ASN A 372 36.11 35.66 -10.46
C ASN A 372 35.44 34.47 -9.76
N SER A 373 35.71 34.26 -8.46
CA SER A 373 35.13 33.16 -7.69
C SER A 373 33.62 33.33 -7.52
N THR A 374 32.85 32.37 -8.03
CA THR A 374 31.39 32.32 -7.82
C THR A 374 31.03 32.01 -6.37
N ALA A 375 31.82 31.14 -5.72
CA ALA A 375 31.63 30.75 -4.33
C ALA A 375 31.84 31.93 -3.37
N LEU A 376 32.94 32.69 -3.54
CA LEU A 376 33.21 33.84 -2.69
C LEU A 376 32.21 34.98 -2.92
N ARG A 377 31.74 35.16 -4.17
CA ARG A 377 30.69 36.15 -4.47
C ARG A 377 29.36 35.78 -3.80
N ALA A 378 28.95 34.52 -3.86
CA ALA A 378 27.75 34.04 -3.18
C ALA A 378 27.88 34.16 -1.65
N ALA A 379 29.04 33.78 -1.10
CA ALA A 379 29.34 33.96 0.32
C ALA A 379 29.24 35.44 0.74
N LYS A 380 29.81 36.37 -0.04
CA LYS A 380 29.76 37.81 0.25
C LYS A 380 28.36 38.41 0.12
N MET A 381 27.51 37.85 -0.76
CA MET A 381 26.10 38.25 -0.85
C MET A 381 25.32 37.83 0.40
N ALA A 382 25.57 36.63 0.92
CA ALA A 382 24.92 36.11 2.11
C ALA A 382 25.54 36.60 3.45
N ASP A 383 26.82 36.97 3.43
CA ASP A 383 27.62 37.45 4.56
C ASP A 383 28.55 38.60 4.12
N PRO A 384 28.04 39.84 4.02
CA PRO A 384 28.83 40.99 3.58
C PRO A 384 30.02 41.34 4.49
N ARG A 385 29.97 40.94 5.77
CA ARG A 385 31.01 41.21 6.77
C ARG A 385 32.04 40.08 6.89
N GLY A 386 31.81 38.93 6.25
CA GLY A 386 32.67 37.76 6.34
C GLY A 386 32.79 37.22 7.77
N GLU A 387 31.76 37.38 8.60
CA GLU A 387 31.77 37.00 10.02
C GLU A 387 31.61 35.48 10.22
N ARG A 388 30.90 34.80 9.31
CA ARG A 388 30.54 33.38 9.38
C ARG A 388 31.04 32.57 8.19
N THR A 389 32.02 33.11 7.46
CA THR A 389 32.55 32.51 6.24
C THR A 389 34.03 32.13 6.42
N ILE A 390 34.36 30.88 6.10
CA ILE A 390 35.73 30.36 6.02
C ILE A 390 36.08 30.17 4.55
N GLY A 391 37.21 30.72 4.11
CA GLY A 391 37.72 30.50 2.77
C GLY A 391 38.66 29.30 2.74
N VAL A 392 38.46 28.36 1.82
CA VAL A 392 39.37 27.23 1.59
C VAL A 392 39.96 27.35 0.19
N VAL A 393 41.29 27.35 0.12
CA VAL A 393 42.04 27.44 -1.14
C VAL A 393 42.64 26.08 -1.44
N THR A 394 42.18 25.46 -2.53
CA THR A 394 42.62 24.14 -3.00
C THR A 394 43.62 24.29 -4.14
N LYS A 395 44.28 23.19 -4.53
CA LYS A 395 45.23 23.13 -5.66
C LYS A 395 46.41 24.09 -5.53
N LEU A 396 46.95 24.24 -4.32
CA LEU A 396 48.09 25.12 -4.04
C LEU A 396 49.38 24.62 -4.71
N ASP A 397 49.46 23.32 -4.98
CA ASP A 397 50.53 22.64 -5.72
C ASP A 397 50.70 23.16 -7.16
N LEU A 398 49.64 23.75 -7.75
CA LEU A 398 49.67 24.25 -9.13
C LEU A 398 50.18 25.69 -9.26
N VAL A 399 50.50 26.34 -8.14
CA VAL A 399 50.82 27.76 -8.08
C VAL A 399 52.09 27.94 -7.28
N GLU A 400 52.93 28.89 -7.68
CA GLU A 400 54.14 29.24 -6.94
C GLU A 400 53.80 29.61 -5.48
N PRO A 401 54.56 29.13 -4.48
CA PRO A 401 54.26 29.34 -3.07
C PRO A 401 54.08 30.80 -2.64
N ASP A 402 54.86 31.73 -3.23
CA ASP A 402 54.71 33.17 -2.97
C ASP A 402 53.33 33.71 -3.37
N VAL A 403 52.82 33.24 -4.53
CA VAL A 403 51.50 33.61 -5.02
C VAL A 403 50.43 32.94 -4.14
N ALA A 404 50.63 31.68 -3.76
CA ALA A 404 49.76 30.97 -2.82
C ALA A 404 49.65 31.68 -1.47
N ARG A 405 50.76 32.16 -0.89
CA ARG A 405 50.78 32.98 0.32
C ARG A 405 49.96 34.26 0.16
N SER A 406 50.13 34.95 -0.98
CA SER A 406 49.38 36.19 -1.27
C SER A 406 47.87 35.97 -1.33
N ILE A 407 47.43 34.79 -1.77
CA ILE A 407 46.03 34.36 -1.81
C ILE A 407 45.50 34.06 -0.39
N LEU A 408 46.30 33.43 0.48
CA LEU A 408 45.89 33.10 1.84
C LEU A 408 45.83 34.32 2.78
N VAL A 409 46.77 35.25 2.65
CA VAL A 409 46.82 36.50 3.45
C VAL A 409 45.83 37.56 2.92
N ASN A 410 45.20 37.29 1.77
CA ASN A 410 44.46 38.24 0.95
C ASN A 410 43.74 39.37 1.70
N LYS A 411 44.19 40.61 1.42
CA LYS A 411 43.61 41.84 1.98
C LYS A 411 42.43 42.40 1.20
N LYS A 412 42.20 41.96 -0.04
CA LYS A 412 41.13 42.46 -0.92
C LYS A 412 39.75 41.92 -0.52
N TYR A 413 39.69 40.67 -0.05
CA TYR A 413 38.47 40.01 0.41
C TYR A 413 38.67 39.44 1.81
N PRO A 414 38.74 40.29 2.85
CA PRO A 414 39.01 39.82 4.21
C PRO A 414 37.83 39.03 4.77
N LEU A 415 38.11 37.85 5.33
CA LEU A 415 37.16 37.01 6.08
C LEU A 415 37.59 36.99 7.55
N ARG A 416 36.66 37.14 8.50
CA ARG A 416 37.01 37.15 9.93
C ARG A 416 37.53 35.82 10.43
N MET A 417 37.04 34.73 9.84
CA MET A 417 37.55 33.39 10.13
C MET A 417 38.80 33.06 9.29
N GLY A 418 39.22 33.94 8.37
CA GLY A 418 40.42 33.77 7.55
C GLY A 418 40.32 32.71 6.45
N TYR A 419 41.44 32.50 5.75
CA TYR A 419 41.60 31.48 4.71
C TYR A 419 42.41 30.28 5.23
N VAL A 420 42.18 29.10 4.65
CA VAL A 420 42.96 27.89 4.90
C VAL A 420 43.39 27.28 3.58
N GLY A 421 44.67 26.96 3.46
CA GLY A 421 45.23 26.32 2.27
C GLY A 421 45.32 24.81 2.40
N VAL A 422 44.83 24.06 1.41
CA VAL A 422 44.85 22.60 1.41
C VAL A 422 45.26 22.01 0.05
N ILE A 423 45.90 20.84 0.09
CA ILE A 423 46.26 20.04 -1.08
C ILE A 423 45.57 18.68 -0.95
N THR A 424 44.55 18.45 -1.77
CA THR A 424 43.63 17.31 -1.63
C THR A 424 43.79 16.25 -2.70
N ARG A 425 44.88 16.29 -3.48
CA ARG A 425 45.14 15.33 -4.56
C ARG A 425 46.46 14.59 -4.27
N PRO A 426 46.51 13.25 -4.38
CA PRO A 426 47.76 12.53 -4.34
C PRO A 426 48.62 12.88 -5.57
N PRO A 427 49.97 12.82 -5.46
CA PRO A 427 50.87 13.20 -6.54
C PRO A 427 50.66 12.34 -7.79
N GLU A 428 50.63 12.95 -8.98
CA GLU A 428 50.48 12.23 -10.26
C GLU A 428 51.67 11.29 -10.55
N THR A 429 52.79 11.45 -9.84
CA THR A 429 54.07 10.73 -10.04
C THR A 429 54.17 9.34 -9.40
N ALA A 430 53.22 8.92 -8.56
CA ALA A 430 53.18 7.53 -8.08
C ALA A 430 52.94 6.51 -9.21
N ALA A 431 52.50 6.97 -10.39
CA ALA A 431 52.38 6.13 -11.58
C ALA A 431 53.68 6.03 -12.42
N SER A 432 54.73 6.81 -12.13
CA SER A 432 55.89 6.94 -13.04
C SER A 432 57.28 6.95 -12.42
N SER A 433 57.43 6.86 -11.09
CA SER A 433 58.78 6.87 -10.47
C SER A 433 58.98 5.77 -9.41
N ARG A 434 58.83 4.51 -9.81
CA ARG A 434 59.62 3.36 -9.31
C ARG A 434 59.47 2.24 -10.36
N GLY A 435 60.57 1.91 -11.03
CA GLY A 435 60.59 0.92 -12.09
C GLY A 435 60.40 -0.50 -11.54
N GLY A 436 59.17 -1.01 -11.59
CA GLY A 436 58.84 -2.41 -11.33
C GLY A 436 57.68 -2.83 -12.22
N LEU A 437 57.88 -3.88 -13.03
CA LEU A 437 56.92 -4.35 -14.04
C LEU A 437 55.67 -5.05 -13.47
N PHE A 438 55.50 -5.11 -12.14
CA PHE A 438 54.44 -5.86 -11.47
C PHE A 438 53.82 -5.14 -10.26
N SER A 439 53.33 -3.90 -10.40
CA SER A 439 52.23 -3.41 -9.54
C SER A 439 51.50 -2.26 -10.21
N ARG A 440 50.37 -2.57 -10.86
CA ARG A 440 49.38 -1.59 -11.34
C ARG A 440 48.09 -1.75 -10.55
N LYS A 441 48.16 -1.80 -9.22
CA LYS A 441 46.97 -1.60 -8.39
C LYS A 441 46.84 -0.10 -8.15
N ALA A 442 45.76 0.50 -8.63
CA ALA A 442 45.39 1.84 -8.21
C ALA A 442 45.22 1.80 -6.69
N ILE A 443 46.02 2.58 -5.97
CA ILE A 443 45.88 2.77 -4.53
C ILE A 443 44.45 3.28 -4.31
N SER A 444 43.61 2.48 -3.67
CA SER A 444 42.17 2.74 -3.55
C SER A 444 41.76 2.64 -2.09
N GLY A 445 40.89 3.55 -1.64
CA GLY A 445 40.43 3.61 -0.26
C GLY A 445 41.43 4.32 0.66
N TYR A 446 41.63 3.77 1.87
CA TYR A 446 42.36 4.44 2.94
C TYR A 446 43.84 4.72 2.61
N GLN A 447 44.52 3.82 1.91
CA GLN A 447 45.93 4.03 1.50
C GLN A 447 46.10 5.27 0.58
N ALA A 448 45.10 5.58 -0.25
CA ALA A 448 45.13 6.76 -1.10
C ALA A 448 44.99 8.05 -0.28
N PHE A 449 44.21 7.99 0.80
CA PHE A 449 44.09 9.08 1.76
C PHE A 449 45.40 9.30 2.53
N VAL A 450 46.05 8.24 3.00
CA VAL A 450 47.35 8.31 3.69
C VAL A 450 48.42 8.92 2.78
N ALA A 451 48.56 8.42 1.54
CA ALA A 451 49.50 8.97 0.57
C ALA A 451 49.24 10.45 0.25
N GLN A 452 47.95 10.85 0.17
CA GLN A 452 47.57 12.25 -0.04
C GLN A 452 47.93 13.14 1.16
N GLN A 453 47.72 12.68 2.40
CA GLN A 453 48.10 13.41 3.61
C GLN A 453 49.62 13.54 3.75
N ASN A 454 50.37 12.46 3.49
CA ASN A 454 51.83 12.45 3.54
C ASN A 454 52.42 13.42 2.50
N PHE A 455 51.84 13.48 1.30
CA PHE A 455 52.24 14.44 0.27
C PHE A 455 51.95 15.89 0.67
N GLU A 456 50.75 16.16 1.19
CA GLU A 456 50.39 17.50 1.69
C GLU A 456 51.35 17.95 2.78
N HIS A 457 51.66 17.06 3.71
CA HIS A 457 52.58 17.31 4.81
C HIS A 457 54.00 17.61 4.32
N GLY A 458 54.55 16.76 3.45
CA GLY A 458 55.86 16.96 2.85
C GLY A 458 55.96 18.31 2.12
N TYR A 459 54.97 18.65 1.31
CA TYR A 459 54.94 19.92 0.58
C TYR A 459 54.99 21.15 1.50
N PHE A 460 54.19 21.18 2.56
CA PHE A 460 54.18 22.31 3.50
C PHE A 460 55.40 22.34 4.42
N LYS A 461 56.01 21.18 4.69
CA LYS A 461 57.27 21.07 5.45
C LYS A 461 58.43 21.64 4.64
N ASP A 462 58.49 21.34 3.34
CA ASP A 462 59.53 21.83 2.43
C ASP A 462 59.45 23.36 2.23
N HIS A 463 58.24 23.93 2.22
CA HIS A 463 58.00 25.36 1.99
C HIS A 463 57.60 26.13 3.27
N LYS A 464 58.08 25.70 4.45
CA LYS A 464 57.66 26.24 5.76
C LYS A 464 57.86 27.76 5.90
N ASP A 465 58.97 28.29 5.39
CA ASP A 465 59.31 29.72 5.50
C ASP A 465 58.37 30.62 4.67
N GLU A 466 57.90 30.12 3.53
CA GLU A 466 57.04 30.85 2.59
C GLU A 466 55.61 30.94 3.11
N PHE A 467 55.12 29.90 3.79
CA PHE A 467 53.79 29.86 4.39
C PHE A 467 53.72 30.42 5.83
N TYR A 468 54.77 31.07 6.32
CA TYR A 468 54.79 31.66 7.66
C TYR A 468 53.65 32.66 7.90
N GLY A 469 52.91 32.44 9.00
CA GLY A 469 51.76 33.25 9.41
C GLY A 469 50.46 32.94 8.66
N THR A 470 50.42 31.88 7.86
CA THR A 470 49.20 31.37 7.20
C THR A 470 48.72 30.07 7.86
N VAL A 471 47.45 29.71 7.64
CA VAL A 471 46.90 28.43 8.11
C VAL A 471 46.85 27.48 6.93
N THR A 472 47.63 26.41 6.98
CA THR A 472 47.73 25.39 5.94
C THR A 472 47.48 23.99 6.52
N SER A 473 47.25 23.01 5.65
CA SER A 473 46.91 21.59 5.91
C SER A 473 45.43 21.27 6.18
N THR A 474 45.06 20.04 5.82
CA THR A 474 43.75 19.44 6.14
C THR A 474 43.55 19.27 7.65
N ARG A 475 44.60 18.94 8.42
CA ARG A 475 44.54 18.79 9.89
C ARG A 475 44.14 20.10 10.57
N SER A 476 44.77 21.21 10.18
CA SER A 476 44.43 22.56 10.67
C SER A 476 43.01 22.98 10.27
N LEU A 477 42.56 22.64 9.07
CA LEU A 477 41.18 22.88 8.63
C LEU A 477 40.19 22.15 9.55
N LYS A 478 40.38 20.85 9.82
CA LYS A 478 39.53 20.06 10.72
C LYS A 478 39.42 20.70 12.10
N LYS A 479 40.56 21.02 12.75
CA LYS A 479 40.59 21.68 14.08
C LYS A 479 39.83 23.01 14.08
N LYS A 480 39.97 23.80 13.01
CA LYS A 480 39.30 25.08 12.87
C LYS A 480 37.79 24.93 12.67
N LEU A 481 37.35 23.96 11.88
CA LEU A 481 35.93 23.67 11.66
C LEU A 481 35.23 23.25 12.96
N ILE A 482 35.86 22.39 13.75
CA ILE A 482 35.35 21.95 15.06
C ILE A 482 35.14 23.16 15.97
N LYS A 483 36.20 23.96 16.19
CA LYS A 483 36.16 25.13 17.07
C LYS A 483 35.13 26.18 16.63
N VAL A 484 35.00 26.40 15.32
CA VAL A 484 34.03 27.36 14.77
C VAL A 484 32.60 26.85 14.92
N LEU A 485 32.35 25.57 14.61
CA LEU A 485 31.03 24.96 14.74
C LEU A 485 30.56 24.98 16.19
N GLU A 486 31.42 24.58 17.12
CA GLU A 486 31.15 24.60 18.55
C GLU A 486 30.78 26.00 19.03
N ARG A 487 31.61 27.01 18.71
CA ARG A 487 31.35 28.41 19.11
C ARG A 487 30.02 28.92 18.55
N SER A 488 29.70 28.56 17.31
CA SER A 488 28.46 28.97 16.64
C SER A 488 27.23 28.28 17.25
N MET A 489 27.28 26.96 17.45
CA MET A 489 26.21 26.19 18.10
C MET A 489 25.99 26.66 19.55
N ALA A 490 27.08 26.90 20.28
CA ALA A 490 27.05 27.43 21.64
C ALA A 490 26.42 28.82 21.76
N ALA A 491 26.57 29.66 20.72
CA ALA A 491 25.91 30.98 20.64
C ALA A 491 24.43 30.86 20.25
N ALA A 492 24.08 29.89 19.39
CA ALA A 492 22.71 29.64 18.96
C ALA A 492 21.86 28.91 20.01
N LEU A 493 22.47 28.19 20.95
CA LEU A 493 21.78 27.32 21.91
C LEU A 493 20.69 28.05 22.73
N LYS A 494 20.98 29.25 23.27
CA LYS A 494 20.02 30.02 24.09
C LYS A 494 18.85 30.58 23.26
N PRO A 495 19.08 31.27 22.12
CA PRO A 495 17.99 31.65 21.22
C PRO A 495 17.12 30.47 20.79
N THR A 496 17.72 29.35 20.39
CA THR A 496 16.99 28.16 19.95
C THR A 496 16.17 27.53 21.08
N HIS A 497 16.69 27.49 22.31
CA HIS A 497 15.96 26.98 23.47
C HIS A 497 14.69 27.80 23.74
N LEU A 498 14.79 29.14 23.70
CA LEU A 498 13.62 30.01 23.86
C LEU A 498 12.59 29.81 22.73
N ALA A 499 13.06 29.62 21.49
CA ALA A 499 12.18 29.36 20.36
C ALA A 499 11.44 28.00 20.50
N ILE A 500 12.15 26.94 20.91
CA ILE A 500 11.55 25.61 21.15
C ILE A 500 10.56 25.68 22.30
N GLN A 501 10.89 26.40 23.37
CA GLN A 501 9.97 26.57 24.50
C GLN A 501 8.69 27.27 24.06
N GLN A 502 8.79 28.36 23.28
CA GLN A 502 7.63 29.05 22.75
C GLN A 502 6.77 28.13 21.86
N GLU A 503 7.39 27.43 20.92
CA GLU A 503 6.70 26.46 20.04
C GLU A 503 6.05 25.31 20.81
N LEU A 504 6.70 24.84 21.89
CA LEU A 504 6.15 23.82 22.77
C LEU A 504 4.95 24.33 23.55
N GLU A 505 4.98 25.57 24.05
CA GLU A 505 3.86 26.21 24.72
C GLU A 505 2.67 26.39 23.77
N GLU A 506 2.92 26.85 22.53
CA GLU A 506 1.90 26.97 21.49
C GLU A 506 1.31 25.61 21.10
N THR A 507 2.16 24.60 20.86
CA THR A 507 1.73 23.23 20.53
C THR A 507 0.93 22.62 21.69
N SER A 508 1.39 22.78 22.93
CA SER A 508 0.70 22.29 24.12
C SER A 508 -0.65 22.98 24.32
N TYR A 509 -0.74 24.28 24.07
CA TYR A 509 -2.00 25.02 24.10
C TYR A 509 -2.98 24.47 23.05
N GLN A 510 -2.54 24.27 21.81
CA GLN A 510 -3.37 23.68 20.75
C GLN A 510 -3.84 22.27 21.11
N PHE A 511 -2.95 21.42 21.64
CA PHE A 511 -3.28 20.06 22.08
C PHE A 511 -4.37 20.07 23.16
N LYS A 512 -4.26 20.99 24.11
CA LYS A 512 -5.22 21.14 25.20
C LYS A 512 -6.57 21.66 24.71
N VAL A 513 -6.61 22.65 23.83
CA VAL A 513 -7.85 23.23 23.31
C VAL A 513 -8.60 22.23 22.41
N GLU A 514 -7.89 21.54 21.53
CA GLU A 514 -8.52 20.64 20.55
C GLU A 514 -8.80 19.24 21.09
N PHE A 515 -7.90 18.71 21.93
CA PHE A 515 -7.91 17.30 22.35
C PHE A 515 -7.95 17.10 23.88
N ASN A 516 -7.98 18.17 24.68
CA ASN A 516 -8.08 18.13 26.14
C ASN A 516 -7.01 17.22 26.79
N ASP A 517 -5.78 17.32 26.30
CA ASP A 517 -4.61 16.56 26.78
C ASP A 517 -4.79 15.02 26.74
N ARG A 518 -5.72 14.50 25.94
CA ARG A 518 -5.93 13.06 25.81
C ARG A 518 -4.82 12.45 24.94
N PRO A 519 -4.04 11.47 25.41
CA PRO A 519 -3.11 10.74 24.55
C PRO A 519 -3.89 9.82 23.59
N LEU A 520 -3.42 9.72 22.36
CA LEU A 520 -3.97 8.82 21.35
C LEU A 520 -2.84 8.19 20.55
N THR A 521 -2.66 6.88 20.69
CA THR A 521 -1.81 6.11 19.79
C THR A 521 -2.66 5.48 18.68
N PRO A 522 -2.12 5.29 17.46
CA PRO A 522 -2.82 4.62 16.37
C PRO A 522 -3.41 3.26 16.77
N GLN A 523 -2.63 2.47 17.51
CA GLN A 523 -3.01 1.13 17.97
C GLN A 523 -4.19 1.19 18.95
N MET A 524 -4.16 2.14 19.90
CA MET A 524 -5.25 2.33 20.86
C MET A 524 -6.53 2.81 20.16
N TYR A 525 -6.40 3.70 19.19
CA TYR A 525 -7.54 4.16 18.39
C TYR A 525 -8.22 2.98 17.67
N LEU A 526 -7.44 2.16 16.99
CA LEU A 526 -7.95 1.02 16.23
C LEU A 526 -8.57 -0.04 17.16
N ALA A 527 -7.89 -0.41 18.24
CA ALA A 527 -8.38 -1.38 19.22
C ALA A 527 -9.74 -0.99 19.81
N ASN A 528 -9.90 0.26 20.24
CA ASN A 528 -11.18 0.74 20.78
C ASN A 528 -12.31 0.64 19.74
N ASN A 529 -12.04 0.97 18.48
CA ASN A 529 -13.05 0.90 17.43
C ASN A 529 -13.43 -0.54 17.06
N ILE A 530 -12.45 -1.43 17.02
CA ILE A 530 -12.66 -2.86 16.77
C ILE A 530 -13.46 -3.49 17.93
N ASP A 531 -13.18 -3.13 19.17
CA ASP A 531 -13.95 -3.62 20.32
C ASP A 531 -15.41 -3.11 20.32
N MET A 532 -15.64 -1.85 19.90
CA MET A 532 -16.99 -1.33 19.69
C MET A 532 -17.74 -2.11 18.59
N LEU A 533 -17.05 -2.49 17.51
CA LEU A 533 -17.62 -3.32 16.45
C LEU A 533 -17.94 -4.74 16.95
N LYS A 534 -17.06 -5.34 17.77
CA LYS A 534 -17.34 -6.65 18.40
C LYS A 534 -18.57 -6.59 19.31
N LEU A 535 -18.70 -5.53 20.10
CA LEU A 535 -19.87 -5.32 20.94
C LEU A 535 -21.15 -5.17 20.09
N ALA A 536 -21.10 -4.35 19.04
CA ALA A 536 -22.22 -4.17 18.12
C ALA A 536 -22.60 -5.49 17.42
N THR A 537 -21.62 -6.31 17.05
CA THR A 537 -21.84 -7.64 16.47
C THR A 537 -22.53 -8.58 17.46
N LYS A 538 -22.19 -8.50 18.75
CA LYS A 538 -22.87 -9.25 19.80
C LYS A 538 -24.33 -8.80 19.98
N GLU A 539 -24.60 -7.50 19.88
CA GLU A 539 -25.98 -7.00 19.87
C GLU A 539 -26.76 -7.46 18.65
N LEU A 540 -26.13 -7.47 17.47
CA LEU A 540 -26.72 -7.99 16.24
C LEU A 540 -27.09 -9.47 16.41
N ALA A 541 -26.25 -10.29 17.04
CA ALA A 541 -26.55 -11.70 17.30
C ALA A 541 -27.83 -11.91 18.12
N HIS A 542 -28.17 -10.98 19.02
CA HIS A 542 -29.41 -11.05 19.80
C HIS A 542 -30.64 -10.64 18.98
N ARG A 543 -30.51 -9.64 18.10
CA ARG A 543 -31.61 -9.13 17.26
C ARG A 543 -31.87 -10.06 16.07
N PHE A 544 -30.81 -10.40 15.34
CA PHE A 544 -30.80 -11.26 14.16
C PHE A 544 -30.71 -12.73 14.55
N SER A 545 -31.78 -13.23 15.17
CA SER A 545 -31.90 -14.64 15.57
C SER A 545 -32.80 -15.41 14.59
N ARG A 546 -33.92 -15.96 15.05
CA ARG A 546 -34.76 -16.86 14.24
C ARG A 546 -35.96 -16.19 13.59
N ARG A 547 -36.53 -15.17 14.24
CA ARG A 547 -37.77 -14.52 13.76
C ARG A 547 -37.52 -13.69 12.51
N GLU A 548 -36.43 -12.93 12.51
CA GLU A 548 -36.04 -12.08 11.39
C GLU A 548 -35.60 -12.91 10.19
N LEU A 549 -34.78 -13.94 10.44
CA LEU A 549 -34.41 -14.93 9.44
C LEU A 549 -35.64 -15.61 8.82
N ARG A 550 -36.65 -15.97 9.64
CA ARG A 550 -37.91 -16.53 9.16
C ARG A 550 -38.64 -15.55 8.25
N SER A 551 -38.78 -14.30 8.66
CA SER A 551 -39.46 -13.29 7.85
C SER A 551 -38.75 -13.09 6.51
N LEU A 552 -37.42 -13.02 6.52
CA LEU A 552 -36.61 -12.74 5.35
C LEU A 552 -36.66 -13.90 4.35
N LEU A 553 -36.48 -15.14 4.81
CA LEU A 553 -36.56 -16.33 3.96
C LEU A 553 -37.99 -16.58 3.45
N GLN A 554 -39.00 -16.39 4.30
CA GLN A 554 -40.40 -16.62 3.92
C GLN A 554 -40.84 -15.62 2.84
N ASN A 555 -40.50 -14.34 2.97
CA ASN A 555 -40.86 -13.33 1.96
C ASN A 555 -40.30 -13.68 0.57
N GLU A 556 -39.06 -14.17 0.54
CA GLU A 556 -38.37 -14.55 -0.68
C GLU A 556 -38.90 -15.85 -1.30
N ILE A 557 -39.32 -16.83 -0.49
CA ILE A 557 -39.96 -18.05 -0.99
C ILE A 557 -41.42 -17.80 -1.39
N ASP A 558 -42.16 -16.96 -0.66
CA ASP A 558 -43.53 -16.53 -1.01
C ASP A 558 -43.54 -15.91 -2.41
N GLN A 559 -42.50 -15.15 -2.73
CA GLN A 559 -42.35 -14.65 -4.08
C GLN A 559 -42.18 -15.77 -5.11
N LYS A 560 -41.32 -16.76 -4.84
CA LYS A 560 -41.14 -17.89 -5.75
C LYS A 560 -42.43 -18.68 -5.94
N VAL A 561 -43.28 -18.75 -4.92
CA VAL A 561 -44.63 -19.30 -5.05
C VAL A 561 -45.48 -18.47 -6.02
N LEU A 562 -45.47 -17.14 -5.92
CA LEU A 562 -46.17 -16.27 -6.86
C LEU A 562 -45.65 -16.41 -8.30
N ASP A 563 -44.31 -16.49 -8.48
CA ASP A 563 -43.68 -16.70 -9.78
C ASP A 563 -44.15 -18.03 -10.42
N LEU A 564 -44.18 -19.12 -9.64
CA LEU A 564 -44.62 -20.44 -10.12
C LEU A 564 -46.13 -20.48 -10.40
N LEU A 565 -46.95 -19.81 -9.59
CA LEU A 565 -48.37 -19.63 -9.85
C LEU A 565 -48.58 -18.83 -11.14
N ALA A 566 -47.75 -17.81 -11.38
CA ALA A 566 -47.81 -16.99 -12.59
C ALA A 566 -47.41 -17.75 -13.85
N GLU A 567 -46.33 -18.53 -13.78
CA GLU A 567 -45.82 -19.32 -14.91
C GLU A 567 -46.78 -20.43 -15.30
N ARG A 568 -47.38 -21.11 -14.31
CA ARG A 568 -48.17 -22.32 -14.56
C ARG A 568 -49.66 -22.03 -14.62
N TYR A 569 -50.22 -21.31 -13.64
CA TYR A 569 -51.66 -21.21 -13.50
C TYR A 569 -52.23 -19.98 -14.20
N TRP A 570 -51.58 -18.82 -14.10
CA TRP A 570 -52.16 -17.56 -14.54
C TRP A 570 -51.99 -17.28 -16.05
N ASN A 571 -52.65 -16.23 -16.55
CA ASN A 571 -52.59 -15.83 -17.97
C ASN A 571 -51.17 -15.44 -18.40
N GLN A 572 -50.75 -15.79 -19.60
CA GLN A 572 -49.43 -15.43 -20.13
C GLN A 572 -49.43 -14.05 -20.82
N PRO A 573 -48.26 -13.39 -20.95
CA PRO A 573 -48.13 -12.17 -21.75
C PRO A 573 -48.57 -12.41 -23.20
N TRP A 574 -49.07 -11.35 -23.84
CA TRP A 574 -49.57 -11.41 -25.21
C TRP A 574 -48.50 -11.91 -26.19
N SER A 575 -48.71 -13.08 -26.82
CA SER A 575 -47.89 -13.62 -27.90
C SER A 575 -48.67 -13.63 -29.22
N ASP A 576 -48.07 -13.11 -30.30
CA ASP A 576 -48.71 -13.03 -31.62
C ASP A 576 -48.88 -14.41 -32.30
N THR A 577 -48.27 -15.47 -31.75
CA THR A 577 -48.52 -16.87 -32.11
C THR A 577 -49.63 -17.43 -31.22
N ALA A 578 -50.85 -17.49 -31.75
CA ALA A 578 -51.91 -18.29 -31.17
C ALA A 578 -51.56 -19.79 -31.24
N ILE A 579 -52.25 -20.58 -30.40
CA ILE A 579 -52.24 -22.04 -30.26
C ILE A 579 -51.43 -22.53 -29.05
N HIS A 580 -52.06 -22.46 -27.87
CA HIS A 580 -52.36 -23.64 -27.05
C HIS A 580 -53.60 -23.29 -26.20
N SER A 581 -54.71 -23.98 -26.44
CA SER A 581 -55.94 -23.83 -25.66
C SER A 581 -55.74 -24.49 -24.29
N GLU A 582 -55.06 -23.81 -23.37
CA GLU A 582 -55.10 -24.23 -21.97
C GLU A 582 -56.52 -24.04 -21.42
N PRO A 583 -57.06 -25.02 -20.67
CA PRO A 583 -58.39 -24.91 -20.08
C PRO A 583 -58.44 -23.70 -19.15
N PRO A 584 -59.46 -22.83 -19.26
CA PRO A 584 -59.55 -21.64 -18.44
C PRO A 584 -59.64 -22.04 -16.97
N LEU A 585 -58.88 -21.37 -16.10
CA LEU A 585 -58.92 -21.52 -14.63
C LEU A 585 -60.33 -21.43 -14.00
N LYS A 586 -61.31 -20.89 -14.73
CA LYS A 586 -62.73 -20.91 -14.33
C LYS A 586 -63.27 -22.34 -14.23
N GLU A 587 -62.84 -23.24 -15.10
CA GLU A 587 -63.22 -24.67 -15.08
C GLU A 587 -62.71 -25.35 -13.80
N LEU A 588 -61.49 -25.04 -13.34
CA LEU A 588 -60.94 -25.55 -12.08
C LEU A 588 -61.82 -25.22 -10.85
N SER A 589 -62.47 -24.05 -10.85
CA SER A 589 -63.35 -23.64 -9.75
C SER A 589 -64.73 -24.33 -9.77
N GLN A 590 -65.11 -24.90 -10.92
CA GLN A 590 -66.44 -25.47 -11.18
C GLN A 590 -66.46 -27.00 -11.13
N LEU A 591 -65.30 -27.67 -11.19
CA LEU A 591 -65.18 -29.13 -11.10
C LEU A 591 -65.72 -29.67 -9.75
N SER A 592 -66.59 -30.67 -9.84
CA SER A 592 -67.25 -31.36 -8.71
C SER A 592 -66.48 -32.60 -8.25
N ASN A 593 -65.91 -33.38 -9.17
CA ASN A 593 -65.07 -34.56 -8.90
C ASN A 593 -63.70 -34.34 -9.56
N LEU A 594 -62.61 -34.35 -8.77
CA LEU A 594 -61.26 -34.11 -9.28
C LEU A 594 -60.43 -35.37 -9.52
N ASP A 595 -60.80 -36.51 -8.94
CA ASP A 595 -59.95 -37.71 -8.92
C ASP A 595 -59.62 -38.26 -10.32
N ASP A 596 -60.39 -37.90 -11.35
CA ASP A 596 -60.20 -38.33 -12.74
C ASP A 596 -59.41 -37.33 -13.62
N ASP A 597 -59.17 -36.09 -13.18
CA ASP A 597 -58.54 -35.07 -14.04
C ASP A 597 -57.01 -35.04 -13.90
N VAL A 598 -56.36 -35.83 -14.76
CA VAL A 598 -54.89 -35.98 -14.85
C VAL A 598 -54.19 -34.65 -15.12
N TYR A 599 -54.85 -33.66 -15.75
CA TYR A 599 -54.22 -32.40 -16.14
C TYR A 599 -53.85 -31.55 -14.91
N TRP A 600 -54.82 -31.28 -14.03
CA TRP A 600 -54.61 -30.43 -12.84
C TRP A 600 -53.70 -31.08 -11.80
N HIS A 601 -53.74 -32.42 -11.69
CA HIS A 601 -52.80 -33.20 -10.89
C HIS A 601 -51.35 -32.96 -11.35
N LYS A 602 -51.06 -33.22 -12.63
CA LYS A 602 -49.72 -32.99 -13.20
C LYS A 602 -49.28 -31.53 -13.05
N LYS A 603 -50.20 -30.57 -13.18
CA LYS A 603 -49.89 -29.14 -13.05
C LYS A 603 -49.45 -28.76 -11.64
N LEU A 604 -50.11 -29.29 -10.60
CA LEU A 604 -49.70 -29.08 -9.20
C LEU A 604 -48.40 -29.81 -8.88
N ASP A 605 -48.24 -31.05 -9.32
CA ASP A 605 -47.05 -31.85 -9.06
C ASP A 605 -45.80 -31.23 -9.70
N LEU A 606 -45.92 -30.71 -10.93
CA LEU A 606 -44.85 -29.98 -11.58
C LEU A 606 -44.50 -28.66 -10.85
N ALA A 607 -45.50 -27.91 -10.40
CA ALA A 607 -45.27 -26.68 -9.62
C ALA A 607 -44.57 -26.98 -8.29
N THR A 608 -45.00 -28.05 -7.61
CA THR A 608 -44.43 -28.51 -6.34
C THR A 608 -43.01 -29.04 -6.51
N SER A 609 -42.77 -29.85 -7.55
CA SER A 609 -41.43 -30.32 -7.92
C SER A 609 -40.52 -29.16 -8.27
N SER A 610 -41.02 -28.13 -8.95
CA SER A 610 -40.24 -26.94 -9.29
C SER A 610 -39.84 -26.20 -8.02
N LEU A 611 -40.80 -25.92 -7.11
CA LEU A 611 -40.58 -25.25 -5.83
C LEU A 611 -39.54 -25.97 -4.95
N THR A 612 -39.68 -27.29 -4.78
CA THR A 612 -38.80 -28.10 -3.92
C THR A 612 -37.41 -28.34 -4.54
N LYS A 613 -37.27 -28.20 -5.87
CA LYS A 613 -36.00 -28.35 -6.60
C LYS A 613 -35.39 -27.01 -7.05
N LEU A 614 -35.85 -25.88 -6.51
CA LEU A 614 -35.29 -24.54 -6.80
C LEU A 614 -33.83 -24.36 -6.33
N GLY A 615 -33.31 -25.26 -5.50
CA GLY A 615 -32.01 -25.07 -4.85
C GLY A 615 -32.12 -24.19 -3.60
N ILE A 616 -33.09 -24.48 -2.74
CA ILE A 616 -33.40 -23.73 -1.52
C ILE A 616 -32.19 -23.64 -0.59
N GLY A 617 -31.31 -24.65 -0.56
CA GLY A 617 -30.10 -24.59 0.26
C GLY A 617 -29.14 -23.47 -0.19
N ARG A 618 -28.80 -23.42 -1.48
CA ARG A 618 -27.97 -22.34 -2.04
C ARG A 618 -28.66 -20.98 -1.94
N PHE A 619 -29.95 -20.94 -2.26
CA PHE A 619 -30.76 -19.73 -2.22
C PHE A 619 -30.79 -19.11 -0.82
N SER A 620 -31.18 -19.89 0.18
CA SER A 620 -31.29 -19.45 1.57
C SER A 620 -29.92 -19.07 2.16
N THR A 621 -28.88 -19.84 1.86
CA THR A 621 -27.52 -19.52 2.33
C THR A 621 -27.01 -18.21 1.73
N THR A 622 -27.20 -17.99 0.43
CA THR A 622 -26.81 -16.72 -0.25
C THR A 622 -27.56 -15.53 0.32
N LEU A 623 -28.86 -15.70 0.52
CA LEU A 623 -29.74 -14.67 1.05
C LEU A 623 -29.31 -14.24 2.45
N VAL A 624 -29.01 -15.20 3.33
CA VAL A 624 -28.52 -14.94 4.70
C VAL A 624 -27.13 -14.31 4.69
N THR A 625 -26.21 -14.84 3.89
CA THR A 625 -24.86 -14.26 3.74
C THR A 625 -24.94 -12.79 3.32
N THR A 626 -25.77 -12.47 2.32
CA THR A 626 -25.95 -11.09 1.85
C THR A 626 -26.56 -10.20 2.93
N ALA A 627 -27.55 -10.70 3.68
CA ALA A 627 -28.16 -9.97 4.78
C ALA A 627 -27.15 -9.66 5.89
N ILE A 628 -26.34 -10.63 6.30
CA ILE A 628 -25.29 -10.44 7.32
C ILE A 628 -24.24 -9.44 6.84
N LEU A 629 -23.75 -9.56 5.61
CA LEU A 629 -22.77 -8.62 5.06
C LEU A 629 -23.32 -7.18 5.02
N THR A 630 -24.60 -7.04 4.69
CA THR A 630 -25.27 -5.72 4.69
C THR A 630 -25.36 -5.17 6.12
N GLU A 631 -25.76 -5.99 7.09
CA GLU A 631 -25.84 -5.56 8.50
C GLU A 631 -24.45 -5.24 9.08
N ILE A 632 -23.41 -6.03 8.79
CA ILE A 632 -22.03 -5.69 9.18
C ILE A 632 -21.62 -4.35 8.57
N GLY A 633 -21.95 -4.09 7.31
CA GLY A 633 -21.74 -2.78 6.69
C GLY A 633 -22.42 -1.63 7.46
N ASN A 634 -23.69 -1.82 7.83
CA ASN A 634 -24.44 -0.86 8.63
C ASN A 634 -23.83 -0.66 10.03
N LEU A 635 -23.31 -1.72 10.65
CA LEU A 635 -22.63 -1.63 11.94
C LEU A 635 -21.34 -0.81 11.84
N VAL A 636 -20.54 -1.04 10.79
CA VAL A 636 -19.32 -0.25 10.54
C VAL A 636 -19.65 1.22 10.36
N ASP A 637 -20.70 1.54 9.61
CA ASP A 637 -21.16 2.91 9.38
C ASP A 637 -21.67 3.59 10.68
N GLY A 638 -22.04 2.80 11.69
CA GLY A 638 -22.39 3.25 13.04
C GLY A 638 -21.19 3.52 13.97
N THR A 639 -19.97 3.15 13.56
CA THR A 639 -18.72 3.36 14.32
C THR A 639 -17.85 4.48 13.71
N GLN A 640 -16.72 4.81 14.33
CA GLN A 640 -15.77 5.77 13.75
C GLN A 640 -15.01 5.20 12.55
N LEU A 641 -15.07 3.88 12.30
CA LEU A 641 -14.48 3.23 11.13
C LEU A 641 -15.14 3.64 9.81
N ARG A 642 -16.28 4.37 9.85
CA ARG A 642 -16.89 4.96 8.66
C ARG A 642 -15.94 5.88 7.89
N ASN A 643 -15.03 6.57 8.59
CA ASN A 643 -14.06 7.48 7.97
C ASN A 643 -12.88 6.72 7.35
N HIS A 644 -12.78 5.40 7.55
CA HIS A 644 -11.65 4.56 7.19
C HIS A 644 -12.05 3.55 6.11
N PRO A 645 -11.94 3.88 4.81
CA PRO A 645 -12.38 3.00 3.72
C PRO A 645 -11.59 1.69 3.66
N LEU A 646 -10.29 1.71 3.96
CA LEU A 646 -9.46 0.50 3.99
C LEU A 646 -9.86 -0.41 5.14
N ALA A 647 -10.10 0.15 6.34
CA ALA A 647 -10.58 -0.61 7.49
C ALA A 647 -11.96 -1.22 7.21
N ARG A 648 -12.88 -0.43 6.64
CA ARG A 648 -14.22 -0.90 6.26
C ARG A 648 -14.15 -2.08 5.30
N LYS A 649 -13.30 -1.99 4.28
CA LYS A 649 -13.07 -3.10 3.35
C LYS A 649 -12.51 -4.32 4.07
N ALA A 650 -11.50 -4.15 4.93
CA ALA A 650 -10.90 -5.25 5.68
C ALA A 650 -11.91 -5.98 6.58
N VAL A 651 -12.84 -5.25 7.21
CA VAL A 651 -13.95 -5.82 8.00
C VAL A 651 -14.91 -6.63 7.13
N ILE A 652 -15.32 -6.10 5.98
CA ILE A 652 -16.24 -6.78 5.06
C ILE A 652 -15.59 -8.04 4.50
N ASP A 653 -14.33 -7.96 4.07
CA ASP A 653 -13.56 -9.08 3.55
C ASP A 653 -13.34 -10.16 4.63
N ALA A 654 -13.24 -9.78 5.90
CA ALA A 654 -13.20 -10.72 7.03
C ALA A 654 -14.55 -11.43 7.21
N ALA A 655 -15.66 -10.71 7.15
CA ALA A 655 -16.99 -11.29 7.23
C ALA A 655 -17.27 -12.26 6.07
N GLU A 656 -16.89 -11.87 4.84
CA GLU A 656 -17.04 -12.71 3.65
C GLU A 656 -16.18 -13.97 3.74
N SER A 657 -14.94 -13.86 4.23
CA SER A 657 -14.06 -15.02 4.41
C SER A 657 -14.65 -16.03 5.41
N VAL A 658 -15.30 -15.58 6.47
CA VAL A 658 -15.93 -16.48 7.46
C VAL A 658 -17.19 -17.14 6.88
N LEU A 659 -18.04 -16.37 6.20
CA LEU A 659 -19.29 -16.88 5.62
C LEU A 659 -19.04 -17.85 4.46
N SER A 660 -18.07 -17.53 3.58
CA SER A 660 -17.71 -18.39 2.44
C SER A 660 -17.13 -19.74 2.87
N ALA A 661 -16.38 -19.79 3.97
CA ALA A 661 -15.85 -21.04 4.52
C ALA A 661 -16.94 -22.05 4.91
N LYS A 662 -18.13 -21.57 5.32
CA LYS A 662 -19.27 -22.41 5.70
C LYS A 662 -20.38 -22.50 4.65
N TYR A 663 -20.27 -21.74 3.56
CA TYR A 663 -21.31 -21.64 2.54
C TYR A 663 -21.69 -22.99 1.93
N TYR A 664 -20.72 -23.75 1.42
CA TYR A 664 -20.99 -25.02 0.75
C TYR A 664 -21.60 -26.06 1.71
N SER A 665 -21.00 -26.21 2.90
CA SER A 665 -21.47 -27.15 3.91
C SER A 665 -22.90 -26.84 4.36
N THR A 666 -23.21 -25.56 4.61
CA THR A 666 -24.55 -25.13 5.01
C THR A 666 -25.57 -25.39 3.89
N ALA A 667 -25.24 -25.01 2.66
CA ALA A 667 -26.15 -25.18 1.52
C ALA A 667 -26.46 -26.66 1.25
N ASP A 668 -25.46 -27.54 1.35
CA ASP A 668 -25.64 -28.98 1.19
C ASP A 668 -26.49 -29.58 2.32
N GLN A 669 -26.22 -29.20 3.57
CA GLN A 669 -27.02 -29.66 4.71
C GLN A 669 -28.49 -29.23 4.60
N VAL A 670 -28.75 -27.96 4.25
CA VAL A 670 -30.13 -27.49 4.05
C VAL A 670 -30.80 -28.28 2.92
N GLU A 671 -30.11 -28.53 1.81
CA GLU A 671 -30.62 -29.38 0.73
C GLU A 671 -30.93 -30.82 1.17
N ASN A 672 -30.06 -31.40 2.00
CA ASN A 672 -30.25 -32.75 2.56
C ASN A 672 -31.49 -32.82 3.45
N CYS A 673 -31.72 -31.80 4.27
CA CYS A 673 -32.85 -31.76 5.20
C CYS A 673 -34.20 -31.52 4.51
N ILE A 674 -34.21 -30.93 3.31
CA ILE A 674 -35.43 -30.76 2.52
C ILE A 674 -35.70 -31.93 1.56
N LYS A 675 -34.77 -32.90 1.40
CA LYS A 675 -34.97 -34.08 0.56
C LYS A 675 -36.28 -34.83 0.84
N PRO A 676 -36.73 -35.03 2.10
CA PRO A 676 -38.00 -35.69 2.39
C PRO A 676 -39.20 -35.02 1.67
N PHE A 677 -39.22 -33.68 1.67
CA PHE A 677 -40.29 -32.90 1.05
C PHE A 677 -40.28 -32.93 -0.49
N LYS A 678 -39.25 -33.49 -1.14
CA LYS A 678 -39.19 -33.63 -2.61
C LYS A 678 -40.03 -34.79 -3.14
N TYR A 679 -40.34 -35.76 -2.29
CA TYR A 679 -41.04 -37.00 -2.68
C TYR A 679 -42.44 -37.08 -2.08
N GLU A 680 -42.59 -36.73 -0.80
CA GLU A 680 -43.89 -36.80 -0.12
C GLU A 680 -44.05 -35.61 0.83
N ILE A 681 -45.22 -34.97 0.79
CA ILE A 681 -45.53 -33.80 1.59
C ILE A 681 -46.85 -34.05 2.31
N GLU A 682 -46.74 -34.45 3.56
CA GLU A 682 -47.88 -34.55 4.46
C GLU A 682 -48.33 -33.15 4.88
N THR A 683 -49.64 -32.92 4.93
CA THR A 683 -50.22 -31.62 5.33
C THR A 683 -51.15 -31.80 6.53
N GLU A 684 -50.93 -31.00 7.57
CA GLU A 684 -51.79 -30.96 8.73
C GLU A 684 -52.90 -29.91 8.57
N ASP A 685 -54.05 -30.13 9.22
CA ASP A 685 -55.21 -29.23 9.10
C ASP A 685 -54.90 -27.84 9.68
N ARG A 686 -54.07 -27.78 10.72
CA ARG A 686 -53.63 -26.52 11.33
C ARG A 686 -52.74 -25.71 10.39
N GLU A 687 -51.79 -26.39 9.75
CA GLU A 687 -50.89 -25.78 8.76
C GLU A 687 -51.69 -25.27 7.56
N TRP A 688 -52.62 -26.09 7.05
CA TRP A 688 -53.49 -25.74 5.93
C TRP A 688 -54.29 -24.45 6.20
N LEU A 689 -54.86 -24.30 7.39
CA LEU A 689 -55.62 -23.11 7.77
C LEU A 689 -54.72 -21.87 7.87
N SER A 690 -53.53 -22.00 8.47
CA SER A 690 -52.55 -20.90 8.54
C SER A 690 -52.11 -20.46 7.13
N SER A 691 -51.83 -21.43 6.25
CA SER A 691 -51.43 -21.17 4.87
C SER A 691 -52.57 -20.56 4.05
N LYS A 692 -53.82 -20.93 4.33
CA LYS A 692 -54.99 -20.32 3.69
C LYS A 692 -55.06 -18.81 3.99
N GLU A 693 -54.83 -18.42 5.23
CA GLU A 693 -54.81 -17.00 5.61
C GLU A 693 -53.66 -16.26 4.93
N ASN A 694 -52.47 -16.87 4.85
CA ASN A 694 -51.33 -16.27 4.14
C ASN A 694 -51.59 -16.13 2.63
N ALA A 695 -52.09 -17.19 1.98
CA ALA A 695 -52.41 -17.18 0.56
C ALA A 695 -53.47 -16.11 0.21
N VAL A 696 -54.49 -15.90 1.05
CA VAL A 696 -55.46 -14.81 0.87
C VAL A 696 -54.77 -13.44 0.96
N ARG A 697 -53.84 -13.27 1.90
CA ARG A 697 -53.06 -12.04 2.06
C ARG A 697 -52.14 -11.79 0.85
N LEU A 698 -51.41 -12.80 0.40
CA LEU A 698 -50.52 -12.74 -0.76
C LEU A 698 -51.28 -12.38 -2.03
N LEU A 699 -52.40 -13.07 -2.32
CA LEU A 699 -53.24 -12.76 -3.48
C LEU A 699 -53.84 -11.36 -3.43
N LYS A 700 -54.19 -10.87 -2.24
CA LYS A 700 -54.71 -9.51 -2.06
C LYS A 700 -53.64 -8.46 -2.34
N GLU A 701 -52.41 -8.70 -1.90
CA GLU A 701 -51.28 -7.80 -2.14
C GLU A 701 -50.88 -7.80 -3.62
N GLU A 702 -50.80 -8.97 -4.27
CA GLU A 702 -50.54 -9.08 -5.71
C GLU A 702 -51.61 -8.35 -6.54
N MET A 703 -52.89 -8.48 -6.15
CA MET A 703 -53.99 -7.76 -6.77
C MET A 703 -53.86 -6.25 -6.59
N ARG A 704 -53.41 -5.78 -5.41
CA ARG A 704 -53.16 -4.34 -5.15
C ARG A 704 -52.06 -3.82 -6.07
N GLN A 705 -50.95 -4.55 -6.20
CA GLN A 705 -49.82 -4.16 -7.06
C GLN A 705 -50.21 -4.13 -8.54
N CYS A 706 -50.97 -5.12 -9.03
CA CYS A 706 -51.51 -5.13 -10.39
C CYS A 706 -52.42 -3.92 -10.67
N ASP A 707 -53.28 -3.55 -9.71
CA ASP A 707 -54.18 -2.40 -9.85
C ASP A 707 -53.39 -1.07 -9.89
N GLU A 708 -52.35 -0.93 -9.05
CA GLU A 708 -51.46 0.25 -9.05
C GLU A 708 -50.74 0.42 -10.40
N LEU A 709 -50.17 -0.66 -10.93
CA LEU A 709 -49.50 -0.65 -12.24
C LEU A 709 -50.46 -0.33 -13.38
N TYR A 710 -51.66 -0.90 -13.35
CA TYR A 710 -52.70 -0.58 -14.32
C TYR A 710 -53.10 0.91 -14.26
N ASN A 711 -53.23 1.46 -13.06
CA ASN A 711 -53.53 2.88 -12.85
C ASN A 711 -52.38 3.81 -13.27
N GLU A 712 -51.13 3.40 -13.07
CA GLU A 712 -49.94 4.10 -13.57
C GLU A 712 -49.94 4.15 -15.10
N LEU A 713 -50.18 3.01 -15.75
CA LEU A 713 -50.28 2.93 -17.21
C LEU A 713 -51.44 3.79 -17.77
N LYS A 714 -52.58 3.80 -17.05
CA LYS A 714 -53.73 4.66 -17.36
C LYS A 714 -53.41 6.14 -17.24
N ARG A 715 -52.58 6.54 -16.28
CA ARG A 715 -52.08 7.92 -16.12
C ARG A 715 -51.11 8.32 -17.22
N GLU A 716 -50.21 7.41 -17.63
CA GLU A 716 -49.23 7.70 -18.69
C GLU A 716 -49.84 7.87 -20.08
N VAL A 717 -50.79 7.01 -20.44
CA VAL A 717 -51.40 7.00 -21.80
C VAL A 717 -52.63 7.91 -21.89
N GLY A 718 -53.33 8.09 -20.76
CA GLY A 718 -54.64 8.72 -20.70
C GLY A 718 -55.77 7.70 -20.82
N GLY A 719 -56.69 7.71 -19.85
CA GLY A 719 -57.68 6.63 -19.68
C GLY A 719 -58.61 6.38 -20.87
N ARG A 720 -59.01 7.44 -21.61
CA ARG A 720 -59.84 7.30 -22.82
C ARG A 720 -59.07 6.64 -23.96
N LYS A 721 -57.84 7.08 -24.18
CA LYS A 721 -56.97 6.59 -25.25
C LYS A 721 -56.56 5.14 -25.00
N LEU A 722 -56.22 4.80 -23.76
CA LEU A 722 -55.92 3.42 -23.37
C LEU A 722 -57.14 2.51 -23.57
N SER A 723 -58.34 2.98 -23.22
CA SER A 723 -59.58 2.23 -23.46
C SER A 723 -59.83 1.96 -24.95
N GLN A 724 -59.60 2.95 -25.82
CA GLN A 724 -59.76 2.79 -27.26
C GLN A 724 -58.79 1.73 -27.83
N VAL A 725 -57.52 1.78 -27.40
CA VAL A 725 -56.50 0.81 -27.83
C VAL A 725 -56.83 -0.59 -27.33
N MET A 726 -57.26 -0.73 -26.06
CA MET A 726 -57.69 -2.03 -25.52
C MET A 726 -58.88 -2.60 -26.30
N THR A 727 -59.90 -1.79 -26.61
CA THR A 727 -61.06 -2.24 -27.40
C THR A 727 -60.65 -2.69 -28.80
N TYR A 728 -59.72 -1.97 -29.45
CA TYR A 728 -59.15 -2.38 -30.73
C TYR A 728 -58.44 -3.74 -30.63
N LEU A 729 -57.60 -3.94 -29.61
CA LEU A 729 -56.88 -5.20 -29.40
C LEU A 729 -57.81 -6.39 -29.07
N THR A 730 -58.85 -6.18 -28.27
CA THR A 730 -59.85 -7.22 -27.98
C THR A 730 -60.60 -7.64 -29.24
N LYS A 731 -61.04 -6.69 -30.07
CA LYS A 731 -61.68 -6.99 -31.36
C LYS A 731 -60.74 -7.75 -32.31
N TRP A 732 -59.46 -7.39 -32.31
CA TRP A 732 -58.43 -8.05 -33.10
C TRP A 732 -58.22 -9.52 -32.69
N GLN A 733 -58.33 -9.81 -31.39
CA GLN A 733 -58.25 -11.18 -30.87
C GLN A 733 -59.48 -12.01 -31.23
N GLU A 734 -60.68 -11.41 -31.17
CA GLU A 734 -61.93 -12.08 -31.52
C GLU A 734 -62.04 -12.39 -33.02
N SER A 735 -61.47 -11.55 -33.89
CA SER A 735 -61.50 -11.75 -35.34
C SER A 735 -60.31 -12.55 -35.91
N SER A 736 -59.50 -13.19 -35.05
CA SER A 736 -58.34 -14.00 -35.46
C SER A 736 -57.38 -13.28 -36.44
N GLY A 737 -57.21 -11.96 -36.27
CA GLY A 737 -56.31 -11.16 -37.11
C GLY A 737 -56.92 -10.52 -38.36
N GLU A 738 -58.19 -10.77 -38.69
CA GLU A 738 -58.89 -10.03 -39.75
C GLU A 738 -59.57 -8.79 -39.16
N VAL A 739 -58.87 -7.67 -39.11
CA VAL A 739 -59.45 -6.35 -38.80
C VAL A 739 -59.16 -5.39 -39.95
N ASN A 740 -60.19 -4.67 -40.42
CA ASN A 740 -60.08 -3.65 -41.46
C ASN A 740 -58.96 -2.65 -41.14
N SER A 741 -58.02 -2.50 -42.09
CA SER A 741 -56.80 -1.67 -41.98
C SER A 741 -57.04 -0.19 -41.67
N ASN A 742 -58.27 0.30 -41.81
CA ASN A 742 -58.65 1.68 -41.51
C ASN A 742 -58.69 2.02 -40.01
N GLU A 743 -58.89 1.05 -39.10
CA GLU A 743 -58.84 1.30 -37.64
C GLU A 743 -57.42 1.17 -37.05
N ALA A 744 -56.52 0.45 -37.73
CA ALA A 744 -55.14 0.23 -37.30
C ALA A 744 -54.23 1.45 -37.51
N LEU A 745 -54.60 2.36 -38.43
CA LEU A 745 -53.80 3.52 -38.88
C LEU A 745 -53.62 4.63 -37.82
N GLY A 746 -54.27 4.52 -36.64
CA GLY A 746 -54.30 5.59 -35.62
C GLY A 746 -53.41 5.39 -34.38
N PHE A 747 -52.81 4.22 -34.18
CA PHE A 747 -52.06 3.92 -32.95
C PHE A 747 -50.57 3.66 -33.22
N SER A 748 -49.69 4.31 -32.45
CA SER A 748 -48.26 4.05 -32.52
C SER A 748 -47.91 2.66 -31.98
N GLY A 749 -46.83 2.05 -32.46
CA GLY A 749 -46.40 0.72 -31.97
C GLY A 749 -46.15 0.67 -30.47
N GLN A 750 -45.63 1.76 -29.88
CA GLN A 750 -45.46 1.88 -28.42
C GLN A 750 -46.81 1.94 -27.68
N LEU A 751 -47.82 2.57 -28.28
CA LEU A 751 -49.15 2.65 -27.70
C LEU A 751 -49.87 1.31 -27.77
N ILE A 752 -49.67 0.55 -28.85
CA ILE A 752 -50.16 -0.82 -28.99
C ILE A 752 -49.50 -1.72 -27.95
N GLN A 753 -48.19 -1.60 -27.72
CA GLN A 753 -47.49 -2.34 -26.67
C GLN A 753 -48.07 -2.03 -25.28
N LYS A 754 -48.24 -0.75 -24.94
CA LYS A 754 -48.91 -0.33 -23.70
C LYS A 754 -50.36 -0.82 -23.61
N GLY A 755 -51.07 -0.90 -24.74
CA GLY A 755 -52.40 -1.49 -24.83
C GLY A 755 -52.40 -2.99 -24.51
N ARG A 756 -51.42 -3.74 -25.02
CA ARG A 756 -51.23 -5.18 -24.74
C ARG A 756 -50.92 -5.41 -23.26
N GLU A 757 -50.03 -4.61 -22.68
CA GLU A 757 -49.71 -4.64 -21.25
C GLU A 757 -50.94 -4.32 -20.38
N ALA A 758 -51.73 -3.31 -20.75
CA ALA A 758 -52.96 -2.95 -20.04
C ALA A 758 -54.01 -4.07 -20.10
N LEU A 759 -54.14 -4.73 -21.25
CA LEU A 759 -55.05 -5.86 -21.41
C LEU A 759 -54.61 -7.05 -20.55
N PHE A 760 -53.31 -7.38 -20.59
CA PHE A 760 -52.72 -8.42 -19.74
C PHE A 760 -52.97 -8.16 -18.25
N LEU A 761 -52.72 -6.93 -17.78
CA LEU A 761 -52.95 -6.54 -16.38
C LEU A 761 -54.44 -6.59 -16.01
N LYS A 762 -55.33 -6.16 -16.90
CA LYS A 762 -56.78 -6.22 -16.68
C LYS A 762 -57.26 -7.67 -16.56
N ASP A 763 -56.79 -8.56 -17.43
CA ASP A 763 -57.13 -9.98 -17.41
C ASP A 763 -56.57 -10.65 -16.16
N ARG A 764 -55.31 -10.36 -15.81
CA ARG A 764 -54.65 -10.80 -14.58
C ARG A 764 -55.43 -10.36 -13.34
N LEU A 765 -55.85 -9.11 -13.28
CA LEU A 765 -56.61 -8.56 -12.16
C LEU A 765 -57.99 -9.25 -12.01
N SER A 766 -58.66 -9.53 -13.13
CA SER A 766 -59.93 -10.27 -13.12
C SER A 766 -59.77 -11.71 -12.60
N LEU A 767 -58.67 -12.36 -13.00
CA LEU A 767 -58.29 -13.71 -12.58
C LEU A 767 -57.96 -13.75 -11.08
N LEU A 768 -57.11 -12.83 -10.62
CA LEU A 768 -56.74 -12.72 -9.20
C LEU A 768 -57.94 -12.43 -8.32
N ARG A 769 -58.87 -11.56 -8.75
CA ARG A 769 -60.13 -11.28 -8.03
C ARG A 769 -60.99 -12.55 -7.89
N MET A 770 -61.11 -13.32 -8.97
CA MET A 770 -61.84 -14.59 -8.97
C MET A 770 -61.20 -15.59 -8.00
N ARG A 771 -59.88 -15.81 -8.10
CA ARG A 771 -59.14 -16.74 -7.23
C ARG A 771 -59.14 -16.31 -5.76
N HIS A 772 -58.90 -15.03 -5.47
CA HIS A 772 -58.98 -14.50 -4.11
C HIS A 772 -60.37 -14.73 -3.49
N SER A 773 -61.44 -14.48 -4.23
CA SER A 773 -62.81 -14.74 -3.77
C SER A 773 -63.05 -16.24 -3.49
N PHE A 774 -62.56 -17.11 -4.39
CA PHE A 774 -62.67 -18.56 -4.27
C PHE A 774 -61.89 -19.09 -3.06
N VAL A 775 -60.61 -18.76 -2.92
CA VAL A 775 -59.75 -19.19 -1.80
C VAL A 775 -60.34 -18.69 -0.47
N LYS A 776 -60.83 -17.45 -0.41
CA LYS A 776 -61.41 -16.88 0.81
C LYS A 776 -62.75 -17.53 1.20
N SER A 777 -63.69 -17.63 0.26
CA SER A 777 -65.10 -17.90 0.56
C SER A 777 -65.51 -19.36 0.38
N SER A 778 -64.76 -20.15 -0.39
CA SER A 778 -65.13 -21.54 -0.68
C SER A 778 -64.94 -22.45 0.53
N LYS A 779 -65.95 -23.27 0.82
CA LYS A 779 -65.85 -24.39 1.79
C LYS A 779 -64.89 -25.48 1.29
N LYS A 780 -64.74 -25.63 -0.04
CA LYS A 780 -63.86 -26.65 -0.65
C LYS A 780 -62.39 -26.45 -0.28
N CYS A 781 -61.90 -25.20 -0.29
CA CYS A 781 -60.53 -24.86 0.13
C CYS A 781 -60.31 -24.88 1.65
N ARG A 782 -61.31 -25.27 2.46
CA ARG A 782 -61.12 -25.46 3.92
C ARG A 782 -60.62 -26.87 4.25
N SER A 783 -60.93 -27.87 3.41
CA SER A 783 -60.42 -29.24 3.55
C SER A 783 -59.11 -29.39 2.77
N LYS A 784 -58.15 -30.11 3.36
CA LYS A 784 -56.87 -30.48 2.72
C LYS A 784 -57.02 -31.50 1.59
N GLU A 785 -58.12 -32.26 1.59
CA GLU A 785 -58.39 -33.30 0.58
C GLU A 785 -58.50 -32.69 -0.83
N ASN A 786 -58.95 -31.44 -0.93
CA ASN A 786 -59.07 -30.71 -2.20
C ASN A 786 -57.80 -29.90 -2.56
N LYS A 787 -56.60 -30.43 -2.26
CA LYS A 787 -55.32 -29.72 -2.50
C LYS A 787 -55.12 -29.27 -3.94
N TYR A 788 -55.61 -30.03 -4.91
CA TYR A 788 -55.49 -29.74 -6.35
C TYR A 788 -56.39 -28.57 -6.83
N GLN A 789 -57.48 -28.26 -6.12
CA GLN A 789 -58.35 -27.10 -6.45
C GLN A 789 -57.78 -25.77 -5.95
N CYS A 790 -56.93 -25.83 -4.90
CA CYS A 790 -56.41 -24.66 -4.19
C CYS A 790 -54.87 -24.71 -4.16
N PRO A 791 -54.20 -24.65 -5.33
CA PRO A 791 -52.74 -24.70 -5.44
C PRO A 791 -52.04 -23.61 -4.62
N GLU A 792 -52.68 -22.44 -4.43
CA GLU A 792 -52.10 -21.33 -3.67
C GLU A 792 -51.89 -21.69 -2.20
N ILE A 793 -52.84 -22.42 -1.60
CA ILE A 793 -52.75 -22.85 -0.19
C ILE A 793 -51.74 -23.99 -0.05
N PHE A 794 -51.73 -24.91 -1.00
CA PHE A 794 -50.82 -26.04 -0.97
C PHE A 794 -49.37 -25.59 -1.13
N LEU A 795 -49.05 -24.77 -2.14
CA LEU A 795 -47.69 -24.27 -2.35
C LEU A 795 -47.21 -23.39 -1.19
N ASP A 796 -48.10 -22.60 -0.57
CA ASP A 796 -47.79 -21.85 0.65
C ASP A 796 -47.46 -22.79 1.83
N THR A 797 -48.22 -23.88 1.99
CA THR A 797 -47.93 -24.90 3.02
C THR A 797 -46.56 -25.55 2.80
N VAL A 798 -46.24 -25.90 1.55
CA VAL A 798 -44.92 -26.42 1.17
C VAL A 798 -43.83 -25.40 1.50
N SER A 799 -44.02 -24.14 1.12
CA SER A 799 -43.07 -23.06 1.41
C SER A 799 -42.79 -22.92 2.91
N ASN A 800 -43.83 -22.96 3.75
CA ASN A 800 -43.72 -22.83 5.19
C ASN A 800 -42.90 -23.99 5.80
N LYS A 801 -43.07 -25.22 5.31
CA LYS A 801 -42.29 -26.38 5.77
C LYS A 801 -40.83 -26.28 5.34
N LEU A 802 -40.58 -25.88 4.09
CA LEU A 802 -39.23 -25.70 3.56
C LEU A 802 -38.49 -24.60 4.33
N SER A 803 -39.10 -23.43 4.51
CA SER A 803 -38.54 -22.32 5.29
C SER A 803 -38.24 -22.74 6.72
N SER A 804 -39.22 -23.34 7.42
CA SER A 804 -39.08 -23.71 8.84
C SER A 804 -37.92 -24.69 9.06
N THR A 805 -37.78 -25.66 8.16
CA THR A 805 -36.68 -26.64 8.21
C THR A 805 -35.35 -25.99 7.89
N ALA A 806 -35.26 -25.20 6.82
CA ALA A 806 -34.02 -24.52 6.42
C ALA A 806 -33.48 -23.59 7.52
N ILE A 807 -34.35 -22.84 8.21
CA ILE A 807 -33.96 -21.89 9.28
C ILE A 807 -33.23 -22.57 10.43
N LEU A 808 -33.64 -23.79 10.81
CA LEU A 808 -33.00 -24.52 11.92
C LEU A 808 -31.52 -24.79 11.61
N PHE A 809 -31.23 -25.25 10.39
CA PHE A 809 -29.87 -25.58 9.96
C PHE A 809 -29.04 -24.31 9.67
N LEU A 810 -29.62 -23.30 9.02
CA LEU A 810 -28.94 -22.01 8.82
C LEU A 810 -28.50 -21.37 10.14
N ASN A 811 -29.34 -21.47 11.18
CA ASN A 811 -29.02 -20.92 12.49
C ASN A 811 -27.88 -21.69 13.19
N VAL A 812 -27.83 -23.01 13.04
CA VAL A 812 -26.80 -23.84 13.68
C VAL A 812 -25.48 -23.77 12.92
N GLU A 813 -25.48 -24.02 11.61
CA GLU A 813 -24.25 -24.17 10.82
C GLU A 813 -23.61 -22.84 10.40
N LEU A 814 -24.43 -21.85 10.02
CA LEU A 814 -23.93 -20.58 9.49
C LEU A 814 -23.88 -19.49 10.55
N LEU A 815 -25.01 -19.17 11.19
CA LEU A 815 -25.07 -18.03 12.12
C LEU A 815 -24.23 -18.25 13.38
N SER A 816 -24.36 -19.41 14.02
CA SER A 816 -23.62 -19.66 15.27
C SER A 816 -22.11 -19.69 15.05
N ASP A 817 -21.66 -20.28 13.94
CA ASP A 817 -20.24 -20.31 13.57
C ASP A 817 -19.73 -18.93 13.18
N PHE A 818 -20.54 -18.14 12.46
CA PHE A 818 -20.21 -16.76 12.11
C PHE A 818 -19.98 -15.90 13.36
N TYR A 819 -20.92 -15.86 14.31
CA TYR A 819 -20.78 -15.03 15.51
C TYR A 819 -19.62 -15.47 16.42
N TYR A 820 -19.21 -16.74 16.35
CA TYR A 820 -18.06 -17.26 17.09
C TYR A 820 -16.72 -16.95 16.40
N LYS A 821 -16.63 -17.13 15.07
CA LYS A 821 -15.38 -16.97 14.32
C LYS A 821 -15.10 -15.56 13.87
N PHE A 822 -16.12 -14.76 13.55
CA PHE A 822 -15.94 -13.43 13.00
C PHE A 822 -15.13 -12.49 13.91
N PRO A 823 -15.39 -12.38 15.24
CA PRO A 823 -14.57 -11.55 16.11
C PRO A 823 -13.09 -11.98 16.15
N ARG A 824 -12.80 -13.28 16.02
CA ARG A 824 -11.43 -13.82 16.03
C ARG A 824 -10.69 -13.54 14.74
N GLU A 825 -11.39 -13.68 13.61
CA GLU A 825 -10.83 -13.36 12.30
C GLU A 825 -10.55 -11.86 12.19
N LEU A 826 -11.41 -11.01 12.77
CA LEU A 826 -11.19 -9.58 12.88
C LEU A 826 -9.90 -9.26 13.63
N ASP A 827 -9.69 -9.87 14.80
CA ASP A 827 -8.47 -9.68 15.58
C ASP A 827 -7.21 -10.16 14.86
N ARG A 828 -7.29 -11.32 14.19
CA ARG A 828 -6.18 -11.87 13.41
C ARG A 828 -5.76 -10.95 12.27
N ARG A 829 -6.71 -10.32 11.58
CA ARG A 829 -6.40 -9.42 10.47
C ARG A 829 -5.81 -8.10 10.94
N PHE A 830 -6.42 -7.47 11.94
CA PHE A 830 -5.96 -6.15 12.39
C PHE A 830 -4.71 -6.22 13.27
N PHE A 831 -4.59 -7.18 14.19
CA PHE A 831 -3.45 -7.24 15.14
C PHE A 831 -2.42 -8.31 14.82
N GLY A 832 -2.75 -9.31 13.99
CA GLY A 832 -1.82 -10.37 13.62
C GLY A 832 -1.12 -10.15 12.27
N THR A 833 -1.78 -9.50 11.31
CA THR A 833 -1.27 -9.38 9.93
C THR A 833 -0.70 -8.00 9.62
N MET A 834 -1.27 -6.94 10.21
CA MET A 834 -0.84 -5.56 9.92
C MET A 834 0.43 -5.18 10.70
N THR A 835 1.35 -4.53 10.01
CA THR A 835 2.52 -3.90 10.62
C THR A 835 2.13 -2.61 11.37
N PRO A 836 2.94 -2.15 12.34
CA PRO A 836 2.67 -0.88 13.03
C PRO A 836 2.57 0.33 12.08
N GLU A 837 3.30 0.31 10.96
CA GLU A 837 3.29 1.36 9.94
C GLU A 837 1.96 1.39 9.18
N GLU A 838 1.44 0.22 8.79
CA GLU A 838 0.11 0.11 8.17
C GLU A 838 -1.01 0.54 9.14
N MET A 839 -0.86 0.23 10.44
CA MET A 839 -1.82 0.70 11.46
C MET A 839 -1.79 2.22 11.61
N GLU A 840 -0.62 2.84 11.50
CA GLU A 840 -0.44 4.28 11.56
C GLU A 840 -1.04 4.96 10.32
N GLU A 841 -0.78 4.43 9.12
CA GLU A 841 -1.38 4.91 7.87
C GLU A 841 -2.91 4.82 7.94
N LEU A 842 -3.43 3.69 8.42
CA LEU A 842 -4.86 3.50 8.60
C LEU A 842 -5.44 4.52 9.58
N ALA A 843 -4.81 4.73 10.74
CA ALA A 843 -5.29 5.73 11.70
C ALA A 843 -5.24 7.16 11.14
N LYS A 844 -4.25 7.46 10.28
CA LYS A 844 -4.07 8.77 9.63
C LYS A 844 -5.04 9.03 8.47
N GLU A 845 -5.87 8.07 8.05
CA GLU A 845 -6.94 8.31 7.06
C GLU A 845 -7.97 9.34 7.55
N ASP A 846 -8.28 9.33 8.86
CA ASP A 846 -9.15 10.34 9.45
C ASP A 846 -8.35 11.62 9.74
N PRO A 847 -8.70 12.76 9.11
CA PRO A 847 -7.94 14.00 9.26
C PRO A 847 -7.90 14.50 10.72
N LYS A 848 -8.93 14.20 11.52
CA LYS A 848 -8.95 14.59 12.94
C LYS A 848 -7.99 13.74 13.76
N VAL A 849 -7.95 12.44 13.50
CA VAL A 849 -7.05 11.50 14.18
C VAL A 849 -5.61 11.73 13.74
N LYS A 850 -5.39 11.97 12.44
CA LYS A 850 -4.09 12.38 11.89
C LYS A 850 -3.55 13.61 12.61
N LYS A 851 -4.35 14.68 12.71
CA LYS A 851 -3.95 15.90 13.42
C LYS A 851 -3.64 15.63 14.89
N HIS A 852 -4.41 14.76 15.55
CA HIS A 852 -4.17 14.37 16.95
C HIS A 852 -2.81 13.68 17.09
N ILE A 853 -2.52 12.68 16.24
CA ILE A 853 -1.26 11.93 16.26
C ILE A 853 -0.07 12.86 15.94
N GLU A 854 -0.14 13.63 14.86
CA GLU A 854 0.94 14.52 14.43
C GLU A 854 1.24 15.61 15.48
N LEU A 855 0.22 16.17 16.12
CA LEU A 855 0.38 17.19 17.14
C LEU A 855 0.92 16.59 18.44
N GLY A 856 0.52 15.36 18.79
CA GLY A 856 1.09 14.59 19.89
C GLY A 856 2.56 14.26 19.66
N GLU A 857 2.91 13.71 18.50
CA GLU A 857 4.30 13.44 18.13
C GLU A 857 5.17 14.70 18.10
N ARG A 858 4.64 15.82 17.56
CA ARG A 858 5.34 17.12 17.57
C ARG A 858 5.64 17.55 19.00
N LYS A 859 4.65 17.47 19.89
CA LYS A 859 4.81 17.80 21.31
C LYS A 859 5.88 16.92 21.98
N ASP A 860 5.78 15.60 21.84
CA ASP A 860 6.71 14.65 22.48
C ASP A 860 8.16 14.86 22.00
N ARG A 861 8.34 15.12 20.70
CA ARG A 861 9.67 15.41 20.13
C ARG A 861 10.21 16.76 20.59
N LEU A 862 9.38 17.80 20.70
CA LEU A 862 9.78 19.11 21.24
C LEU A 862 10.16 19.01 22.73
N GLU A 863 9.40 18.27 23.53
CA GLU A 863 9.72 17.99 24.94
C GLU A 863 11.06 17.24 25.07
N THR A 864 11.28 16.23 24.23
CA THR A 864 12.55 15.49 24.18
C THR A 864 13.72 16.39 23.79
N ALA A 865 13.54 17.25 22.77
CA ALA A 865 14.56 18.19 22.34
C ALA A 865 14.88 19.22 23.44
N LEU A 866 13.86 19.78 24.08
CA LEU A 866 14.01 20.74 25.18
C LEU A 866 14.75 20.12 26.37
N SER A 867 14.37 18.92 26.78
CA SER A 867 15.03 18.16 27.86
C SER A 867 16.51 17.91 27.57
N LYS A 868 16.83 17.48 26.33
CA LYS A 868 18.23 17.31 25.90
C LYS A 868 18.99 18.63 25.91
N MET A 869 18.40 19.72 25.42
CA MET A 869 19.03 21.05 25.44
C MET A 869 19.29 21.56 26.85
N GLU A 870 18.35 21.38 27.78
CA GLU A 870 18.55 21.73 29.18
C GLU A 870 19.70 20.92 29.80
N SER A 871 19.80 19.63 29.48
CA SER A 871 20.92 18.80 29.92
C SER A 871 22.26 19.35 29.43
N VAL A 872 22.37 19.69 28.14
CA VAL A 872 23.57 20.32 27.55
C VAL A 872 23.89 21.65 28.24
N MET A 873 22.88 22.49 28.50
CA MET A 873 23.09 23.77 29.19
C MET A 873 23.59 23.58 30.62
N ARG A 874 23.06 22.60 31.37
CA ARG A 874 23.51 22.30 32.74
C ARG A 874 24.96 21.82 32.75
N GLN A 875 25.33 20.92 31.85
CA GLN A 875 26.72 20.42 31.70
C GLN A 875 27.69 21.55 31.35
N ARG A 876 27.27 22.51 30.53
CA ARG A 876 28.11 23.67 30.21
C ARG A 876 28.33 24.59 31.41
N VAL A 877 27.30 24.84 32.22
CA VAL A 877 27.42 25.67 33.42
C VAL A 877 28.37 25.01 34.41
N SER A 878 28.29 23.70 34.62
CA SER A 878 29.22 22.98 35.51
C SER A 878 30.66 22.97 35.01
N ASN A 879 30.90 22.98 33.69
CA ASN A 879 32.25 23.03 33.13
C ASN A 879 32.86 24.46 33.12
N SER A 880 32.05 25.49 33.38
CA SER A 880 32.46 26.89 33.42
C SER A 880 32.75 27.44 34.83
N VAL A 881 32.42 26.65 35.86
CA VAL A 881 32.72 26.88 37.28
C VAL A 881 33.91 26.01 37.65
#